data_AF-A0A7G2DUG9-F1
#
_entry.id   AF-A0A7G2DUG9-F1
#
_cell.length_a   1.000
_cell.length_b   1.000
_cell.length_c   1.000
_cell.angle_alpha   90.00
_cell.angle_beta   90.00
_cell.angle_gamma   90.00
#
_symmetry.space_group_name_H-M   'P 1'
#
loop_
_entity.id
_entity.type
_entity.pdbx_description
1 polymer ?
#
loop_
_entity_poly.entity_id
_entity_poly.type
_entity_poly.pdbx_seq_one_letter_code
_entity_poly.pdbx_strand_id
1 'polypeptide(L)'
;MKSGSFMLEKSAKIFVAGHRGLVGSAIVRKFQDQGFTNLVLRTHSELDLTSQSDVESFFATEKPVYVILAAAKVGGIHANNTYPADFIGVNLQIQTNVIHSAYTHGVKKLLFLGSSCIYPKFAPQPIPESALLTGPLEPTNEWYAIAKIAGIKMCQAYRLQHQWDAISGMPTNLYGRNDNFHPENSHVLPALMRRFHEAKANNADEVVVWGSGSPLREFLHVDDLADACVFLMDQYSGFEHVNVGSGVEVTIKELAELVKEVVGFKGKLVWDSTKPDGTPRKLMDNSKLASLGWTPKISLKDGLSQTYEWKNPNLKMNREKLMKMANTVRTGGKGTVRRKKKAVHKTNTTDDKRLQSTLKRIGVNSIPAIEEVNIFKDDVVIQFINPKVQASIAANTWVVSGSPQTKKLQDILPQIISQLGPDNMDNLKKLAEQFQKQASGEAEDDRVREPVNEAPSPVALAEEQKEDHDNNNAPPSPESSEEEEEKKSKQQEMDWKTDEEFKKFMGNPSIEAAIKLEKTRTDRKLKELNKESNSENPIIGIYNSLARDSLTKEKERLEKAEETFKALDLNKLKSCFGFDTFFATDVRRFGDGGIFIGNLRKPIDEVTPKLEAKLSEAAGRDVVVWFMEERSNEITKQVCMVQPKAEIDLQFESTRLSTPWGYVSAIALCVTTFGTIALMSGFFLKPDATFDDYIANVVPLFGGFLSILGVSEIATRVTAARHGVKLSPSFLVPSNWTGCLGVMNNYESLLPNKKALFDIPVARTASAYLTSLLLAAAAFISDGSFNGGDNALYIRPQFFDNNPLLSFVQFVVGPYADDLGNVLPNAVEGVGVPVDPLAFAGLLGMVVTSLNLLPCGRLEGGRIAQAMFGRSTAAILSFTTSLLLGIGGLSGSVLCLAWGLFATFFRGGEETPAKDEITPVGDDRFAWGIVLGLICFLTLFPNSGGTFSTSFFNGPFFRGDDF
;
A
#
# COMPACT_ATOMS: atom_id res chain seq x y z
N MET A 1 16.61 2.22 43.90
CA MET A 1 17.78 3.08 44.18
C MET A 1 17.82 4.17 43.13
N LYS A 2 18.14 5.44 43.47
CA LYS A 2 18.39 6.45 42.43
C LYS A 2 19.70 6.07 41.73
N SER A 3 19.64 5.73 40.44
CA SER A 3 20.84 5.56 39.62
C SER A 3 21.70 6.82 39.73
N GLY A 4 23.02 6.66 39.71
CA GLY A 4 23.93 7.78 39.44
C GLY A 4 23.47 8.52 38.17
N SER A 5 23.49 9.85 38.23
CA SER A 5 23.17 10.71 37.09
C SER A 5 24.13 10.39 35.96
N PHE A 6 23.59 10.22 34.75
CA PHE A 6 24.36 9.97 33.53
C PHE A 6 25.41 11.07 33.30
N MET A 7 25.08 12.32 33.68
CA MET A 7 26.00 13.45 33.62
C MET A 7 27.16 13.40 34.61
N LEU A 8 27.13 12.55 35.64
CA LEU A 8 28.26 12.33 36.56
C LEU A 8 29.24 11.25 36.07
N GLU A 9 28.79 10.33 35.23
CA GLU A 9 29.58 9.18 34.76
C GLU A 9 30.36 9.49 33.46
N LYS A 10 31.10 10.61 33.44
CA LYS A 10 31.80 11.13 32.23
C LYS A 10 32.82 10.18 31.57
N SER A 11 33.39 9.27 32.34
CA SER A 11 34.34 8.24 31.87
C SER A 11 33.68 6.90 31.52
N ALA A 12 32.37 6.76 31.69
CA ALA A 12 31.64 5.56 31.31
C ALA A 12 31.71 5.35 29.79
N LYS A 13 31.80 4.08 29.38
CA LYS A 13 31.92 3.69 27.98
C LYS A 13 30.57 3.86 27.27
N ILE A 14 30.46 4.78 26.32
CA ILE A 14 29.21 5.08 25.60
C ILE A 14 29.35 4.65 24.14
N PHE A 15 28.50 3.74 23.66
CA PHE A 15 28.41 3.40 22.25
C PHE A 15 27.40 4.28 21.53
N VAL A 16 27.83 4.96 20.46
CA VAL A 16 26.95 5.74 19.58
C VAL A 16 26.84 5.04 18.23
N ALA A 17 25.80 4.23 18.06
CA ALA A 17 25.53 3.57 16.78
C ALA A 17 25.18 4.62 15.72
N GLY A 18 25.80 4.56 14.54
CA GLY A 18 25.54 5.52 13.45
C GLY A 18 26.24 6.88 13.64
N HIS A 19 27.36 6.93 14.36
CA HIS A 19 28.06 8.17 14.75
C HIS A 19 28.44 9.14 13.62
N ARG A 20 28.55 8.68 12.36
CA ARG A 20 28.83 9.55 11.19
C ARG A 20 27.58 10.23 10.60
N GLY A 21 26.38 9.77 10.94
CA GLY A 21 25.12 10.36 10.45
C GLY A 21 24.84 11.74 11.03
N LEU A 22 23.84 12.44 10.47
CA LEU A 22 23.34 13.74 10.94
C LEU A 22 23.21 13.76 12.47
N VAL A 23 22.37 12.87 13.02
CA VAL A 23 22.07 12.81 14.47
C VAL A 23 23.24 12.27 15.28
N GLY A 24 23.83 11.13 14.87
CA GLY A 24 24.94 10.52 15.59
C GLY A 24 26.14 11.45 15.75
N SER A 25 26.47 12.22 14.72
CA SER A 25 27.59 13.18 14.78
C SER A 25 27.31 14.38 15.67
N ALA A 26 26.05 14.82 15.77
CA ALA A 26 25.63 15.88 16.70
C ALA A 26 25.73 15.41 18.15
N ILE A 27 25.32 14.17 18.42
CA ILE A 27 25.42 13.56 19.76
C ILE A 27 26.89 13.36 20.17
N VAL A 28 27.77 12.93 19.26
CA VAL A 28 29.22 12.85 19.54
C VAL A 28 29.82 14.22 19.87
N ARG A 29 29.54 15.26 19.07
CA ARG A 29 29.98 16.64 19.38
C ARG A 29 29.49 17.07 20.77
N LYS A 30 28.19 16.87 21.04
CA LYS A 30 27.57 17.26 22.31
C LYS A 30 28.19 16.54 23.52
N PHE A 31 28.54 15.27 23.37
CA PHE A 31 29.24 14.52 24.41
C PHE A 31 30.67 15.04 24.63
N GLN A 32 31.41 15.34 23.56
CA GLN A 32 32.75 15.93 23.65
C GLN A 32 32.72 17.32 24.31
N ASP A 33 31.79 18.20 23.89
CA ASP A 33 31.56 19.53 24.47
C ASP A 33 31.21 19.47 25.97
N GLN A 34 30.60 18.37 26.41
CA GLN A 34 30.26 18.10 27.81
C GLN A 34 31.29 17.24 28.55
N GLY A 35 32.49 17.04 28.00
CA GLY A 35 33.60 16.37 28.67
C GLY A 35 33.44 14.85 28.87
N PHE A 36 32.61 14.17 28.08
CA PHE A 36 32.62 12.70 28.05
C PHE A 36 33.85 12.20 27.30
N THR A 37 34.62 11.30 27.90
CA THR A 37 35.96 10.92 27.41
C THR A 37 36.04 9.55 26.74
N ASN A 38 35.02 8.70 26.89
CA ASN A 38 35.07 7.28 26.54
C ASN A 38 33.95 6.90 25.56
N LEU A 39 34.03 7.46 24.35
CA LEU A 39 33.07 7.20 23.27
C LEU A 39 33.55 6.03 22.40
N VAL A 40 32.77 4.95 22.34
CA VAL A 40 33.00 3.85 21.40
C VAL A 40 32.27 4.16 20.12
N LEU A 41 33.04 4.34 19.06
CA LEU A 41 32.57 4.66 17.72
C LEU A 41 33.01 3.53 16.77
N ARG A 42 32.11 3.13 15.88
CA ARG A 42 32.39 2.23 14.76
C ARG A 42 31.71 2.73 13.50
N THR A 43 32.43 2.64 12.40
CA THR A 43 31.96 2.85 11.03
C THR A 43 31.27 1.59 10.51
N HIS A 44 30.52 1.71 9.42
CA HIS A 44 29.82 0.58 8.82
C HIS A 44 30.77 -0.53 8.34
N SER A 45 31.99 -0.18 7.91
CA SER A 45 33.04 -1.10 7.49
C SER A 45 33.76 -1.80 8.65
N GLU A 46 33.72 -1.23 9.87
CA GLU A 46 34.28 -1.86 11.07
C GLU A 46 33.25 -2.69 11.85
N LEU A 47 31.95 -2.41 11.64
CA LEU A 47 30.84 -3.10 12.27
C LEU A 47 29.58 -2.95 11.40
N ASP A 48 29.18 -4.04 10.74
CA ASP A 48 27.86 -4.11 10.11
C ASP A 48 26.79 -4.39 11.18
N LEU A 49 25.95 -3.40 11.45
CA LEU A 49 24.87 -3.52 12.42
C LEU A 49 23.73 -4.45 11.96
N THR A 50 23.70 -4.85 10.68
CA THR A 50 22.77 -5.87 10.17
C THR A 50 23.23 -7.30 10.45
N SER A 51 24.55 -7.51 10.62
CA SER A 51 25.14 -8.79 10.99
C SER A 51 24.98 -9.06 12.49
N GLN A 52 24.19 -10.08 12.84
CA GLN A 52 23.96 -10.43 14.25
C GLN A 52 25.26 -10.83 14.97
N SER A 53 26.10 -11.67 14.34
CA SER A 53 27.36 -12.16 14.91
C SER A 53 28.33 -11.05 15.23
N ASP A 54 28.39 -10.02 14.39
CA ASP A 54 29.38 -8.94 14.51
C ASP A 54 28.97 -7.98 15.62
N VAL A 55 27.66 -7.72 15.74
CA VAL A 55 27.08 -6.94 16.85
C VAL A 55 27.26 -7.67 18.18
N GLU A 56 26.94 -8.96 18.25
CA GLU A 56 27.15 -9.76 19.47
C GLU A 56 28.62 -9.79 19.89
N SER A 57 29.53 -10.04 18.94
CA SER A 57 30.99 -10.04 19.18
C SER A 57 31.51 -8.67 19.64
N PHE A 58 30.99 -7.59 19.06
CA PHE A 58 31.29 -6.23 19.47
C PHE A 58 30.83 -5.95 20.90
N PHE A 59 29.59 -6.29 21.27
CA PHE A 59 29.07 -6.08 22.63
C PHE A 59 29.80 -6.94 23.67
N ALA A 60 30.13 -8.19 23.33
CA ALA A 60 30.93 -9.07 24.18
C ALA A 60 32.34 -8.53 24.47
N THR A 61 32.95 -7.88 23.48
CA THR A 61 34.33 -7.33 23.58
C THR A 61 34.35 -5.96 24.24
N GLU A 62 33.53 -5.02 23.75
CA GLU A 62 33.60 -3.62 24.18
C GLU A 62 32.88 -3.37 25.50
N LYS A 63 31.76 -4.06 25.76
CA LYS A 63 30.91 -3.91 26.97
C LYS A 63 30.59 -2.44 27.30
N PRO A 64 29.92 -1.70 26.39
CA PRO A 64 29.50 -0.33 26.68
C PRO A 64 28.53 -0.27 27.86
N VAL A 65 28.61 0.78 28.68
CA VAL A 65 27.70 1.03 29.80
C VAL A 65 26.40 1.68 29.29
N TYR A 66 26.50 2.50 28.26
CA TYR A 66 25.37 3.23 27.67
C TYR A 66 25.35 3.08 26.15
N VAL A 67 24.15 3.04 25.58
CA VAL A 67 23.96 2.95 24.12
C VAL A 67 23.02 4.05 23.62
N ILE A 68 23.47 4.77 22.60
CA ILE A 68 22.61 5.64 21.79
C ILE A 68 22.44 5.00 20.42
N LEU A 69 21.22 4.56 20.11
CA LEU A 69 20.90 3.91 18.84
C LEU A 69 20.40 4.95 17.82
N ALA A 70 21.35 5.65 17.20
CA ALA A 70 21.12 6.64 16.14
C ALA A 70 21.37 6.10 14.71
N ALA A 71 21.74 4.82 14.57
CA ALA A 71 21.85 4.13 13.29
C ALA A 71 20.47 3.82 12.70
N ALA A 72 20.29 4.10 11.40
CA ALA A 72 19.09 3.79 10.65
C ALA A 72 19.36 3.89 9.14
N LYS A 73 18.61 3.13 8.33
CA LYS A 73 18.45 3.42 6.89
C LYS A 73 17.39 4.52 6.77
N VAL A 74 17.78 5.70 6.30
CA VAL A 74 16.95 6.92 6.24
C VAL A 74 17.02 7.53 4.83
N GLY A 75 15.93 8.16 4.38
CA GLY A 75 15.86 8.91 3.12
C GLY A 75 14.57 9.71 3.00
N GLY A 76 14.44 10.47 1.91
CA GLY A 76 13.23 11.23 1.56
C GLY A 76 12.11 10.37 0.95
N ILE A 77 11.06 11.04 0.47
CA ILE A 77 9.87 10.42 -0.14
C ILE A 77 10.23 9.46 -1.28
N HIS A 78 11.13 9.88 -2.19
CA HIS A 78 11.58 9.05 -3.30
C HIS A 78 12.22 7.75 -2.80
N ALA A 79 13.22 7.85 -1.90
CA ALA A 79 13.93 6.69 -1.38
C ALA A 79 13.03 5.67 -0.66
N ASN A 80 12.05 6.10 0.14
CA ASN A 80 11.15 5.18 0.84
C ASN A 80 10.21 4.44 -0.14
N ASN A 81 9.71 5.13 -1.17
CA ASN A 81 8.90 4.50 -2.22
C ASN A 81 9.73 3.55 -3.12
N THR A 82 11.00 3.87 -3.37
CA THR A 82 11.87 3.10 -4.28
C THR A 82 12.49 1.85 -3.62
N TYR A 83 12.79 1.90 -2.31
CA TYR A 83 13.49 0.82 -1.59
C TYR A 83 12.72 0.28 -0.37
N PRO A 84 11.41 -0.02 -0.45
CA PRO A 84 10.58 -0.34 0.71
C PRO A 84 11.11 -1.53 1.53
N ALA A 85 11.61 -2.57 0.85
CA ALA A 85 12.22 -3.74 1.47
C ALA A 85 13.48 -3.41 2.29
N ASP A 86 14.39 -2.58 1.76
CA ASP A 86 15.57 -2.10 2.50
C ASP A 86 15.16 -1.32 3.76
N PHE A 87 14.18 -0.42 3.61
CA PHE A 87 13.75 0.45 4.70
C PHE A 87 13.14 -0.33 5.87
N ILE A 88 12.35 -1.37 5.62
CA ILE A 88 11.87 -2.24 6.70
C ILE A 88 12.96 -3.21 7.17
N GLY A 89 13.61 -3.95 6.27
CA GLY A 89 14.53 -5.03 6.59
C GLY A 89 15.78 -4.58 7.33
N VAL A 90 16.46 -3.53 6.85
CA VAL A 90 17.70 -3.03 7.46
C VAL A 90 17.43 -2.40 8.82
N ASN A 91 16.36 -1.61 8.97
CA ASN A 91 16.05 -0.99 10.26
C ASN A 91 15.61 -2.03 11.31
N LEU A 92 14.86 -3.06 10.92
CA LEU A 92 14.52 -4.19 11.80
C LEU A 92 15.77 -4.95 12.27
N GLN A 93 16.72 -5.26 11.37
CA GLN A 93 17.96 -5.95 11.74
C GLN A 93 18.82 -5.11 12.69
N ILE A 94 19.12 -3.86 12.32
CA ILE A 94 19.92 -2.93 13.14
C ILE A 94 19.37 -2.81 14.56
N GLN A 95 18.06 -2.56 14.70
CA GLN A 95 17.48 -2.37 16.02
C GLN A 95 17.38 -3.68 16.81
N THR A 96 17.07 -4.81 16.17
CA THR A 96 16.97 -6.11 16.85
C THR A 96 18.33 -6.52 17.40
N ASN A 97 19.36 -6.50 16.55
CA ASN A 97 20.72 -6.87 16.91
C ASN A 97 21.25 -5.99 18.06
N VAL A 98 21.12 -4.66 17.95
CA VAL A 98 21.66 -3.74 18.95
C VAL A 98 20.87 -3.76 20.25
N ILE A 99 19.53 -3.76 20.22
CA ILE A 99 18.71 -3.75 21.44
C ILE A 99 18.88 -5.08 22.20
N HIS A 100 18.88 -6.23 21.49
CA HIS A 100 19.10 -7.54 22.11
C HIS A 100 20.51 -7.64 22.71
N SER A 101 21.55 -7.34 21.91
CA SER A 101 22.95 -7.46 22.35
C SER A 101 23.29 -6.52 23.49
N ALA A 102 22.71 -5.31 23.51
CA ALA A 102 22.87 -4.38 24.61
C ALA A 102 22.30 -4.94 25.93
N TYR A 103 21.10 -5.53 25.89
CA TYR A 103 20.51 -6.18 27.06
C TYR A 103 21.34 -7.38 27.53
N THR A 104 21.67 -8.32 26.64
CA THR A 104 22.37 -9.56 27.01
C THR A 104 23.78 -9.33 27.56
N HIS A 105 24.43 -8.22 27.19
CA HIS A 105 25.76 -7.84 27.68
C HIS A 105 25.74 -6.81 28.81
N GLY A 106 24.59 -6.53 29.42
CA GLY A 106 24.49 -5.74 30.65
C GLY A 106 24.69 -4.24 30.48
N VAL A 107 24.34 -3.67 29.31
CA VAL A 107 24.24 -2.20 29.13
C VAL A 107 23.29 -1.65 30.20
N LYS A 108 23.67 -0.59 30.89
CA LYS A 108 22.87 0.01 31.98
C LYS A 108 21.62 0.71 31.47
N LYS A 109 21.74 1.45 30.35
CA LYS A 109 20.63 2.22 29.74
C LYS A 109 20.83 2.42 28.23
N LEU A 110 19.73 2.34 27.48
CA LEU A 110 19.70 2.54 26.02
C LEU A 110 18.68 3.62 25.63
N LEU A 111 19.07 4.52 24.73
CA LEU A 111 18.14 5.44 24.04
C LEU A 111 18.00 5.07 22.56
N PHE A 112 16.79 4.65 22.18
CA PHE A 112 16.41 4.42 20.79
C PHE A 112 15.85 5.70 20.16
N LEU A 113 16.23 5.97 18.90
CA LEU A 113 15.69 7.11 18.15
C LEU A 113 14.72 6.63 17.05
N GLY A 114 13.46 7.03 17.22
CA GLY A 114 12.38 6.80 16.26
C GLY A 114 12.30 7.88 15.16
N SER A 115 11.08 8.21 14.74
CA SER A 115 10.78 9.30 13.82
C SER A 115 9.32 9.73 13.94
N SER A 116 9.02 11.02 13.78
CA SER A 116 7.65 11.53 13.65
C SER A 116 6.78 10.87 12.57
N CYS A 117 7.35 10.06 11.67
CA CYS A 117 6.62 9.29 10.67
C CYS A 117 5.90 8.03 11.22
N ILE A 118 6.10 7.66 12.50
CA ILE A 118 5.35 6.56 13.14
C ILE A 118 3.88 6.88 13.44
N TYR A 119 3.49 8.15 13.36
CA TYR A 119 2.14 8.58 13.71
C TYR A 119 1.17 8.42 12.53
N PRO A 120 -0.12 8.15 12.79
CA PRO A 120 -1.14 8.04 11.76
C PRO A 120 -1.20 9.29 10.86
N LYS A 121 -1.53 9.08 9.58
CA LYS A 121 -1.63 10.14 8.57
C LYS A 121 -2.58 11.28 8.98
N PHE A 122 -3.64 10.93 9.70
CA PHE A 122 -4.68 11.83 10.19
C PHE A 122 -4.71 11.91 11.72
N ALA A 123 -3.54 11.83 12.37
CA ALA A 123 -3.41 12.04 13.81
C ALA A 123 -3.87 13.48 14.22
N PRO A 124 -4.44 13.65 15.43
CA PRO A 124 -4.78 14.97 15.97
C PRO A 124 -3.54 15.89 16.01
N GLN A 125 -3.76 17.21 15.98
CA GLN A 125 -2.70 18.22 15.90
C GLN A 125 -2.82 19.22 17.05
N PRO A 126 -1.77 19.46 17.86
CA PRO A 126 -0.46 18.80 17.81
C PRO A 126 -0.55 17.30 18.17
N ILE A 127 0.40 16.51 17.67
CA ILE A 127 0.37 15.04 17.76
C ILE A 127 0.91 14.57 19.13
N PRO A 128 0.08 14.03 20.05
CA PRO A 128 0.53 13.50 21.34
C PRO A 128 1.17 12.12 21.18
N GLU A 129 1.96 11.65 22.15
CA GLU A 129 2.55 10.31 22.07
C GLU A 129 1.50 9.18 22.08
N SER A 130 0.33 9.43 22.67
CA SER A 130 -0.82 8.53 22.67
C SER A 130 -1.47 8.34 21.30
N ALA A 131 -1.13 9.14 20.28
CA ALA A 131 -1.58 8.92 18.90
C ALA A 131 -0.84 7.77 18.19
N LEU A 132 0.15 7.15 18.82
CA LEU A 132 0.84 5.99 18.27
C LEU A 132 -0.14 4.81 18.07
N LEU A 133 -0.20 4.27 16.85
CA LEU A 133 -1.05 3.13 16.45
C LEU A 133 -2.57 3.38 16.52
N THR A 134 -3.05 4.63 16.59
CA THR A 134 -4.50 4.93 16.61
C THR A 134 -5.16 4.99 15.22
N GLY A 135 -4.44 4.70 14.14
CA GLY A 135 -4.94 4.76 12.78
C GLY A 135 -3.89 4.43 11.71
N PRO A 136 -4.25 4.48 10.41
CA PRO A 136 -3.35 4.13 9.31
C PRO A 136 -2.20 5.14 9.14
N LEU A 137 -1.04 4.62 8.75
CA LEU A 137 0.18 5.38 8.50
C LEU A 137 0.12 6.13 7.16
N GLU A 138 1.11 6.98 6.87
CA GLU A 138 1.29 7.55 5.53
C GLU A 138 1.95 6.49 4.61
N PRO A 139 1.29 6.01 3.53
CA PRO A 139 1.77 4.88 2.73
C PRO A 139 3.22 5.00 2.25
N THR A 140 3.67 6.21 1.88
CA THR A 140 5.06 6.45 1.46
C THR A 140 6.10 6.15 2.53
N ASN A 141 5.77 6.24 3.82
CA ASN A 141 6.71 6.00 4.92
C ASN A 141 6.39 4.73 5.72
N GLU A 142 5.37 3.96 5.31
CA GLU A 142 4.82 2.84 6.10
C GLU A 142 5.89 1.82 6.51
N TRP A 143 6.74 1.40 5.57
CA TRP A 143 7.82 0.42 5.77
C TRP A 143 8.84 0.87 6.83
N TYR A 144 9.27 2.14 6.77
CA TYR A 144 10.17 2.74 7.74
C TYR A 144 9.49 2.98 9.09
N ALA A 145 8.23 3.42 9.05
CA ALA A 145 7.41 3.68 10.23
C ALA A 145 7.18 2.39 11.03
N ILE A 146 6.75 1.30 10.39
CA ILE A 146 6.54 -0.01 11.03
C ILE A 146 7.83 -0.51 11.69
N ALA A 147 8.98 -0.41 11.01
CA ALA A 147 10.26 -0.77 11.61
C ALA A 147 10.55 0.06 12.87
N LYS A 148 10.40 1.38 12.82
CA LYS A 148 10.59 2.25 13.99
C LYS A 148 9.57 2.02 15.11
N ILE A 149 8.32 1.68 14.79
CA ILE A 149 7.31 1.27 15.79
C ILE A 149 7.75 -0.01 16.49
N ALA A 150 8.23 -1.01 15.74
CA ALA A 150 8.75 -2.25 16.31
C ALA A 150 9.94 -2.00 17.27
N GLY A 151 10.80 -1.01 16.99
CA GLY A 151 11.91 -0.65 17.89
C GLY A 151 11.45 -0.05 19.22
N ILE A 152 10.42 0.80 19.21
CA ILE A 152 9.76 1.30 20.43
C ILE A 152 9.15 0.13 21.20
N LYS A 153 8.43 -0.76 20.50
CA LYS A 153 7.79 -1.93 21.11
C LYS A 153 8.80 -2.92 21.67
N MET A 154 9.98 -3.04 21.07
CA MET A 154 11.09 -3.82 21.62
C MET A 154 11.64 -3.20 22.91
N CYS A 155 11.90 -1.89 22.93
CA CYS A 155 12.30 -1.19 24.16
C CYS A 155 11.26 -1.36 25.28
N GLN A 156 9.96 -1.20 24.95
CA GLN A 156 8.84 -1.40 25.85
C GLN A 156 8.74 -2.84 26.38
N ALA A 157 8.88 -3.84 25.51
CA ALA A 157 8.81 -5.25 25.90
C ALA A 157 9.97 -5.66 26.82
N TYR A 158 11.21 -5.27 26.50
CA TYR A 158 12.37 -5.55 27.35
C TYR A 158 12.27 -4.84 28.71
N ARG A 159 11.72 -3.62 28.74
CA ARG A 159 11.45 -2.91 30.00
C ARG A 159 10.42 -3.65 30.87
N LEU A 160 9.33 -4.15 30.28
CA LEU A 160 8.32 -4.92 31.01
C LEU A 160 8.86 -6.28 31.51
N GLN A 161 9.53 -7.02 30.63
CA GLN A 161 9.97 -8.40 30.89
C GLN A 161 11.21 -8.46 31.79
N HIS A 162 12.14 -7.50 31.65
CA HIS A 162 13.46 -7.55 32.28
C HIS A 162 13.79 -6.35 33.16
N GLN A 163 12.88 -5.37 33.30
CA GLN A 163 13.09 -4.13 34.08
C GLN A 163 14.33 -3.33 33.63
N TRP A 164 14.70 -3.47 32.35
CA TRP A 164 15.85 -2.82 31.75
C TRP A 164 15.54 -1.37 31.32
N ASP A 165 16.47 -0.43 31.55
CA ASP A 165 16.26 1.00 31.22
C ASP A 165 16.46 1.29 29.72
N ALA A 166 15.60 0.71 28.89
CA ALA A 166 15.44 1.11 27.49
C ALA A 166 14.39 2.22 27.39
N ILE A 167 14.77 3.35 26.79
CA ILE A 167 13.91 4.52 26.54
C ILE A 167 13.90 4.88 25.04
N SER A 168 12.91 5.66 24.60
CA SER A 168 12.75 6.03 23.18
C SER A 168 12.47 7.53 23.00
N GLY A 169 13.27 8.19 22.16
CA GLY A 169 13.09 9.58 21.73
C GLY A 169 12.47 9.66 20.34
N MET A 170 11.53 10.57 20.13
CA MET A 170 10.76 10.70 18.90
C MET A 170 11.00 12.06 18.22
N PRO A 171 12.03 12.18 17.37
CA PRO A 171 12.34 13.45 16.71
C PRO A 171 11.31 13.85 15.65
N THR A 172 11.05 15.16 15.58
CA THR A 172 10.37 15.82 14.45
C THR A 172 11.26 15.87 13.19
N ASN A 173 10.92 16.68 12.17
CA ASN A 173 11.80 16.82 11.00
C ASN A 173 13.12 17.51 11.40
N LEU A 174 14.25 16.89 11.07
CA LEU A 174 15.57 17.34 11.47
C LEU A 174 16.31 18.03 10.33
N TYR A 175 17.25 18.89 10.68
CA TYR A 175 18.20 19.51 9.76
C TYR A 175 19.45 19.97 10.51
N GLY A 176 20.57 20.13 9.81
CA GLY A 176 21.81 20.65 10.41
C GLY A 176 23.08 20.27 9.66
N ARG A 177 24.21 20.35 10.37
CA ARG A 177 25.53 19.92 9.88
C ARG A 177 25.51 18.40 9.61
N ASN A 178 26.17 17.95 8.55
CA ASN A 178 26.16 16.56 8.06
C ASN A 178 24.80 16.02 7.55
N ASP A 179 23.85 16.90 7.21
CA ASP A 179 22.64 16.49 6.49
C ASP A 179 22.94 16.09 5.02
N ASN A 180 22.03 15.33 4.40
CA ASN A 180 22.16 14.88 3.02
C ASN A 180 21.62 15.95 2.06
N PHE A 181 22.51 16.59 1.29
CA PHE A 181 22.16 17.61 0.28
C PHE A 181 22.11 17.05 -1.16
N HIS A 182 21.91 15.74 -1.34
CA HIS A 182 21.73 15.12 -2.66
C HIS A 182 20.46 15.64 -3.35
N PRO A 183 20.47 16.01 -4.65
CA PRO A 183 19.32 16.65 -5.31
C PRO A 183 18.01 15.84 -5.24
N GLU A 184 18.10 14.51 -5.24
CA GLU A 184 16.92 13.61 -5.35
C GLU A 184 16.60 12.82 -4.07
N ASN A 185 17.57 12.64 -3.18
CA ASN A 185 17.48 11.73 -2.01
C ASN A 185 17.46 12.48 -0.67
N SER A 186 17.45 13.81 -0.72
CA SER A 186 17.44 14.69 0.45
C SER A 186 16.02 14.93 0.98
N HIS A 187 15.94 15.41 2.23
CA HIS A 187 14.70 15.94 2.79
C HIS A 187 14.42 17.36 2.27
N VAL A 188 13.20 17.86 2.48
CA VAL A 188 12.71 19.13 1.89
C VAL A 188 13.65 20.31 2.14
N LEU A 189 14.18 20.44 3.36
CA LEU A 189 15.03 21.57 3.76
C LEU A 189 16.42 21.55 3.08
N PRO A 190 17.23 20.48 3.16
CA PRO A 190 18.49 20.40 2.40
C PRO A 190 18.27 20.46 0.87
N ALA A 191 17.17 19.91 0.34
CA ALA A 191 16.79 20.05 -1.07
C ALA A 191 16.59 21.53 -1.47
N LEU A 192 15.77 22.28 -0.72
CA LEU A 192 15.54 23.70 -0.97
C LEU A 192 16.84 24.49 -0.85
N MET A 193 17.63 24.27 0.21
CA MET A 193 18.89 24.99 0.43
C MET A 193 19.89 24.76 -0.71
N ARG A 194 20.00 23.52 -1.21
CA ARG A 194 20.83 23.18 -2.38
C ARG A 194 20.33 23.88 -3.64
N ARG A 195 19.02 23.82 -3.92
CA ARG A 195 18.42 24.42 -5.13
C ARG A 195 18.54 25.95 -5.15
N PHE A 196 18.34 26.64 -4.03
CA PHE A 196 18.58 28.08 -3.96
C PHE A 196 20.06 28.44 -4.09
N HIS A 197 20.98 27.60 -3.58
CA HIS A 197 22.41 27.82 -3.72
C HIS A 197 22.85 27.71 -5.18
N GLU A 198 22.41 26.67 -5.89
CA GLU A 198 22.69 26.50 -7.33
C GLU A 198 22.02 27.60 -8.17
N ALA A 199 20.77 27.94 -7.89
CA ALA A 199 20.08 29.04 -8.57
C ALA A 199 20.78 30.39 -8.36
N LYS A 200 21.35 30.64 -7.16
CA LYS A 200 22.18 31.82 -6.89
C LYS A 200 23.51 31.79 -7.63
N ALA A 201 24.21 30.65 -7.64
CA ALA A 201 25.48 30.49 -8.34
C ALA A 201 25.32 30.68 -9.86
N ASN A 202 24.21 30.19 -10.42
CA ASN A 202 23.89 30.25 -11.84
C ASN A 202 23.13 31.52 -12.27
N ASN A 203 22.88 32.47 -11.35
CA ASN A 203 22.07 33.68 -11.58
C ASN A 203 20.69 33.41 -12.20
N ALA A 204 20.01 32.34 -11.79
CA ALA A 204 18.68 32.00 -12.31
C ALA A 204 17.62 33.02 -11.89
N ASP A 205 16.71 33.37 -12.80
CA ASP A 205 15.63 34.32 -12.54
C ASP A 205 14.56 33.80 -11.56
N GLU A 206 14.41 32.46 -11.46
CA GLU A 206 13.40 31.83 -10.62
C GLU A 206 13.77 30.42 -10.14
N VAL A 207 13.10 29.97 -9.06
CA VAL A 207 13.13 28.60 -8.55
C VAL A 207 11.69 28.11 -8.37
N VAL A 208 11.36 26.99 -9.02
CA VAL A 208 10.05 26.35 -8.95
C VAL A 208 9.95 25.43 -7.72
N VAL A 209 9.03 25.67 -6.80
CA VAL A 209 8.71 24.80 -5.66
C VAL A 209 7.38 24.09 -5.94
N TRP A 210 7.32 22.79 -5.67
CA TRP A 210 6.13 21.97 -5.91
C TRP A 210 5.09 22.13 -4.78
N GLY A 211 3.81 22.04 -5.14
CA GLY A 211 2.67 22.21 -4.24
C GLY A 211 2.18 23.66 -4.16
N SER A 212 1.23 23.93 -3.25
CA SER A 212 0.75 25.30 -2.97
C SER A 212 1.64 26.05 -1.97
N GLY A 213 2.48 25.31 -1.23
CA GLY A 213 3.28 25.83 -0.13
C GLY A 213 2.48 26.05 1.17
N SER A 214 1.18 25.78 1.18
CA SER A 214 0.31 25.89 2.36
C SER A 214 0.54 24.86 3.48
N PRO A 215 1.09 23.64 3.26
CA PRO A 215 1.26 22.67 4.34
C PRO A 215 2.16 23.18 5.47
N LEU A 216 1.72 22.97 6.71
CA LEU A 216 2.43 23.33 7.94
C LEU A 216 3.33 22.18 8.40
N ARG A 217 4.60 22.48 8.68
CA ARG A 217 5.61 21.51 9.15
C ARG A 217 6.40 22.07 10.31
N GLU A 218 6.68 21.22 11.29
CA GLU A 218 7.62 21.48 12.35
C GLU A 218 9.06 21.08 11.92
N PHE A 219 10.06 21.83 12.38
CA PHE A 219 11.49 21.50 12.21
C PHE A 219 12.26 21.74 13.50
N LEU A 220 13.26 20.90 13.77
CA LEU A 220 14.18 21.02 14.90
C LEU A 220 15.64 20.90 14.44
N HIS A 221 16.52 21.77 14.95
CA HIS A 221 17.95 21.70 14.62
C HIS A 221 18.60 20.48 15.28
N VAL A 222 19.51 19.81 14.57
CA VAL A 222 20.11 18.55 15.05
C VAL A 222 20.89 18.69 16.36
N ASP A 223 21.49 19.86 16.63
CA ASP A 223 22.22 20.10 17.88
C ASP A 223 21.27 20.32 19.08
N ASP A 224 20.02 20.76 18.86
CA ASP A 224 18.97 20.74 19.89
C ASP A 224 18.49 19.30 20.15
N LEU A 225 18.32 18.48 19.11
CA LEU A 225 18.05 17.05 19.31
C LEU A 225 19.18 16.37 20.12
N ALA A 226 20.44 16.71 19.85
CA ALA A 226 21.56 16.18 20.63
C ALA A 226 21.48 16.61 22.12
N ASP A 227 21.13 17.86 22.40
CA ASP A 227 20.88 18.36 23.76
C ASP A 227 19.73 17.60 24.45
N ALA A 228 18.62 17.37 23.73
CA ALA A 228 17.49 16.56 24.21
C ALA A 228 17.85 15.10 24.47
N CYS A 229 18.67 14.47 23.61
CA CYS A 229 19.13 13.09 23.80
C CYS A 229 19.95 12.92 25.09
N VAL A 230 20.89 13.85 25.35
CA VAL A 230 21.65 13.85 26.62
C VAL A 230 20.70 14.07 27.81
N PHE A 231 19.79 15.03 27.69
CA PHE A 231 18.81 15.33 28.73
C PHE A 231 17.93 14.10 29.07
N LEU A 232 17.40 13.40 28.07
CA LEU A 232 16.62 12.17 28.26
C LEU A 232 17.44 11.04 28.89
N MET A 233 18.71 10.88 28.51
CA MET A 233 19.61 9.89 29.13
C MET A 233 19.82 10.14 30.63
N ASP A 234 19.82 11.41 31.05
CA ASP A 234 20.03 11.80 32.45
C ASP A 234 18.73 11.84 33.28
N GLN A 235 17.64 12.38 32.72
CA GLN A 235 16.44 12.75 33.47
C GLN A 235 15.22 11.85 33.21
N TYR A 236 15.16 11.10 32.11
CA TYR A 236 13.99 10.29 31.75
C TYR A 236 14.22 8.78 31.90
N SER A 237 13.27 8.08 32.52
CA SER A 237 13.30 6.62 32.70
C SER A 237 11.85 6.07 32.73
N GLY A 238 11.08 6.39 31.69
CA GLY A 238 9.68 5.97 31.54
C GLY A 238 9.47 4.89 30.47
N PHE A 239 8.26 4.35 30.43
CA PHE A 239 7.83 3.32 29.47
C PHE A 239 7.40 3.88 28.10
N GLU A 240 6.84 5.08 28.09
CA GLU A 240 6.42 5.72 26.84
C GLU A 240 7.63 6.29 26.09
N HIS A 241 7.49 6.45 24.77
CA HIS A 241 8.39 7.32 24.04
C HIS A 241 8.10 8.79 24.36
N VAL A 242 9.07 9.66 24.08
CA VAL A 242 8.95 11.12 24.31
C VAL A 242 9.13 11.87 23.01
N ASN A 243 8.20 12.76 22.69
CA ASN A 243 8.28 13.65 21.53
C ASN A 243 9.39 14.69 21.69
N VAL A 244 10.27 14.78 20.70
CA VAL A 244 11.36 15.75 20.63
C VAL A 244 11.11 16.68 19.43
N GLY A 245 10.30 17.70 19.70
CA GLY A 245 9.85 18.71 18.74
C GLY A 245 10.26 20.12 19.17
N SER A 246 10.27 21.06 18.21
CA SER A 246 10.45 22.48 18.51
C SER A 246 9.19 23.15 19.03
N GLY A 247 8.01 22.54 18.84
CA GLY A 247 6.71 23.13 19.20
C GLY A 247 6.29 24.28 18.29
N VAL A 248 7.05 24.58 17.23
CA VAL A 248 6.80 25.67 16.30
C VAL A 248 6.72 25.13 14.87
N GLU A 249 5.59 25.36 14.23
CA GLU A 249 5.37 25.02 12.82
C GLU A 249 5.56 26.23 11.90
N VAL A 250 5.88 25.93 10.64
CA VAL A 250 6.07 26.91 9.56
C VAL A 250 5.42 26.37 8.29
N THR A 251 4.84 27.22 7.44
CA THR A 251 4.37 26.77 6.13
C THR A 251 5.57 26.44 5.23
N ILE A 252 5.40 25.51 4.28
CA ILE A 252 6.44 25.27 3.25
C ILE A 252 6.78 26.55 2.48
N LYS A 253 5.82 27.48 2.33
CA LYS A 253 6.03 28.80 1.71
C LYS A 253 6.95 29.70 2.53
N GLU A 254 6.69 29.85 3.83
CA GLU A 254 7.54 30.64 4.73
C GLU A 254 8.94 30.02 4.86
N LEU A 255 9.02 28.69 4.93
CA LEU A 255 10.29 27.96 4.89
C LEU A 255 11.08 28.27 3.61
N ALA A 256 10.43 28.23 2.44
CA ALA A 256 11.09 28.50 1.17
C ALA A 256 11.58 29.96 1.04
N GLU A 257 10.81 30.95 1.50
CA GLU A 257 11.27 32.35 1.58
C GLU A 257 12.40 32.53 2.60
N LEU A 258 12.36 31.86 3.76
CA LEU A 258 13.39 31.94 4.78
C LEU A 258 14.72 31.31 4.31
N VAL A 259 14.67 30.15 3.65
CA VAL A 259 15.87 29.53 3.03
C VAL A 259 16.42 30.40 1.90
N LYS A 260 15.55 31.00 1.07
CA LYS A 260 15.95 31.97 0.04
C LYS A 260 16.63 33.21 0.64
N GLU A 261 16.13 33.73 1.76
CA GLU A 261 16.76 34.84 2.51
C GLU A 261 18.17 34.45 2.99
N VAL A 262 18.28 33.30 3.69
CA VAL A 262 19.53 32.78 4.25
C VAL A 262 20.59 32.50 3.18
N VAL A 263 20.20 31.85 2.08
CA VAL A 263 21.10 31.60 0.93
C VAL A 263 21.44 32.92 0.21
N GLY A 264 20.55 33.91 0.25
CA GLY A 264 20.69 35.21 -0.41
C GLY A 264 20.35 35.17 -1.90
N PHE A 265 19.44 34.28 -2.33
CA PHE A 265 18.96 34.20 -3.71
C PHE A 265 18.00 35.37 -4.01
N LYS A 266 18.13 35.99 -5.19
CA LYS A 266 17.39 37.20 -5.57
C LYS A 266 16.28 36.99 -6.60
N GLY A 267 16.23 35.82 -7.23
CA GLY A 267 15.17 35.46 -8.17
C GLY A 267 13.81 35.21 -7.49
N LYS A 268 12.81 34.89 -8.31
CA LYS A 268 11.43 34.66 -7.88
C LYS A 268 11.23 33.24 -7.37
N LEU A 269 10.26 33.07 -6.49
CA LEU A 269 9.67 31.77 -6.18
C LEU A 269 8.45 31.56 -7.07
N VAL A 270 8.42 30.45 -7.80
CA VAL A 270 7.27 30.01 -8.58
C VAL A 270 6.71 28.76 -7.93
N TRP A 271 5.39 28.68 -7.78
CA TRP A 271 4.72 27.54 -7.14
C TRP A 271 4.02 26.71 -8.21
N ASP A 272 4.41 25.43 -8.31
CA ASP A 272 3.78 24.45 -9.19
C ASP A 272 2.69 23.67 -8.42
N SER A 273 1.49 24.25 -8.40
CA SER A 273 0.30 23.64 -7.82
C SER A 273 -0.31 22.51 -8.67
N THR A 274 0.34 22.09 -9.77
CA THR A 274 -0.02 20.83 -10.45
C THR A 274 0.52 19.61 -9.71
N LYS A 275 1.47 19.81 -8.79
CA LYS A 275 1.98 18.78 -7.88
C LYS A 275 1.17 18.78 -6.58
N PRO A 276 0.86 17.61 -6.01
CA PRO A 276 0.05 17.52 -4.81
C PRO A 276 0.80 18.05 -3.58
N ASP A 277 0.05 18.68 -2.68
CA ASP A 277 0.51 18.96 -1.32
C ASP A 277 0.51 17.67 -0.48
N GLY A 278 1.37 17.63 0.54
CA GLY A 278 1.33 16.58 1.57
C GLY A 278 0.20 16.80 2.59
N THR A 279 0.21 16.07 3.72
CA THR A 279 -0.75 16.29 4.82
C THR A 279 -0.81 17.77 5.23
N PRO A 280 -1.99 18.37 5.50
CA PRO A 280 -2.10 19.81 5.71
C PRO A 280 -1.27 20.36 6.88
N ARG A 281 -1.15 19.59 7.97
CA ARG A 281 -0.43 19.98 9.18
C ARG A 281 0.31 18.77 9.76
N LYS A 282 1.54 18.99 10.28
CA LYS A 282 2.30 17.99 11.03
C LYS A 282 3.18 18.70 12.06
N LEU A 283 2.67 18.80 13.28
CA LEU A 283 3.31 19.39 14.47
C LEU A 283 3.23 18.38 15.61
N MET A 284 4.33 18.08 16.28
CA MET A 284 4.34 17.18 17.44
C MET A 284 4.02 17.95 18.72
N ASP A 285 3.28 17.31 19.62
CA ASP A 285 3.11 17.85 20.98
C ASP A 285 4.37 17.52 21.79
N ASN A 286 5.09 18.56 22.24
CA ASN A 286 6.29 18.42 23.05
C ASN A 286 6.05 18.72 24.55
N SER A 287 4.79 18.85 24.98
CA SER A 287 4.41 19.19 26.37
C SER A 287 5.02 18.24 27.41
N LYS A 288 5.15 16.95 27.10
CA LYS A 288 5.82 15.96 27.96
C LYS A 288 7.31 16.26 28.16
N LEU A 289 8.03 16.65 27.10
CA LEU A 289 9.44 16.99 27.20
C LEU A 289 9.65 18.35 27.90
N ALA A 290 8.76 19.30 27.64
CA ALA A 290 8.73 20.59 28.32
C ALA A 290 8.46 20.45 29.83
N SER A 291 7.55 19.55 30.25
CA SER A 291 7.24 19.31 31.67
C SER A 291 8.38 18.64 32.45
N LEU A 292 9.28 17.94 31.76
CA LEU A 292 10.53 17.45 32.35
C LEU A 292 11.57 18.57 32.55
N GLY A 293 11.42 19.71 31.87
CA GLY A 293 12.32 20.87 31.96
C GLY A 293 13.24 21.09 30.76
N TRP A 294 12.95 20.50 29.60
CA TRP A 294 13.73 20.74 28.37
C TRP A 294 12.93 21.51 27.31
N THR A 295 13.57 22.52 26.71
CA THR A 295 13.03 23.30 25.59
C THR A 295 14.12 23.54 24.53
N PRO A 296 13.76 23.63 23.23
CA PRO A 296 14.70 23.94 22.16
C PRO A 296 15.31 25.34 22.33
N LYS A 297 16.53 25.54 21.85
CA LYS A 297 17.29 26.79 21.99
C LYS A 297 17.60 27.47 20.65
N ILE A 298 17.54 26.73 19.55
CA ILE A 298 17.96 27.21 18.23
C ILE A 298 16.73 27.57 17.40
N SER A 299 16.57 28.86 17.07
CA SER A 299 15.50 29.32 16.18
C SER A 299 15.68 28.74 14.76
N LEU A 300 14.58 28.57 14.02
CA LEU A 300 14.63 28.07 12.64
C LEU A 300 15.58 28.90 11.75
N LYS A 301 15.57 30.23 11.91
CA LYS A 301 16.42 31.14 11.12
C LYS A 301 17.89 31.01 11.48
N ASP A 302 18.21 30.89 12.77
CA ASP A 302 19.60 30.74 13.23
C ASP A 302 20.17 29.38 12.84
N GLY A 303 19.39 28.31 12.99
CA GLY A 303 19.78 26.96 12.57
C GLY A 303 19.99 26.88 11.06
N LEU A 304 19.10 27.49 10.25
CA LEU A 304 19.25 27.53 8.79
C LEU A 304 20.53 28.25 8.37
N SER A 305 20.83 29.38 9.02
CA SER A 305 22.05 30.15 8.80
C SER A 305 23.30 29.30 9.11
N GLN A 306 23.35 28.70 10.30
CA GLN A 306 24.46 27.82 10.72
C GLN A 306 24.64 26.59 9.82
N THR A 307 23.54 26.03 9.31
CA THR A 307 23.54 24.89 8.38
C THR A 307 24.15 25.28 7.04
N TYR A 308 23.78 26.44 6.51
CA TYR A 308 24.29 26.94 5.23
C TYR A 308 25.76 27.40 5.31
N GLU A 309 26.13 28.12 6.38
CA GLU A 309 27.51 28.53 6.67
C GLU A 309 28.46 27.32 6.77
N TRP A 310 28.03 26.24 7.45
CA TRP A 310 28.82 25.02 7.54
C TRP A 310 29.11 24.39 6.16
N LYS A 311 28.14 24.46 5.23
CA LYS A 311 28.31 23.91 3.87
C LYS A 311 29.18 24.80 2.97
N ASN A 312 29.25 26.11 3.26
CA ASN A 312 30.07 27.09 2.55
C ASN A 312 30.99 27.83 3.54
N PRO A 313 32.12 27.23 3.99
CA PRO A 313 33.02 27.86 4.96
C PRO A 313 33.61 29.21 4.51
N ASN A 314 33.58 29.51 3.20
CA ASN A 314 33.97 30.82 2.63
C ASN A 314 32.92 31.94 2.84
N LEU A 315 31.78 31.63 3.48
CA LEU A 315 30.67 32.54 3.79
C LEU A 315 30.44 32.64 5.31
N LYS A 316 31.42 33.16 6.07
CA LYS A 316 31.17 33.59 7.46
C LYS A 316 30.16 34.75 7.46
N MET A 317 28.92 34.47 7.84
CA MET A 317 27.85 35.47 7.82
C MET A 317 27.94 36.37 9.06
N ASN A 318 27.88 37.70 8.86
CA ASN A 318 28.13 38.64 9.94
C ASN A 318 26.92 38.74 10.91
N ARG A 319 27.03 38.10 12.08
CA ARG A 319 26.01 38.05 13.14
C ARG A 319 25.46 39.42 13.55
N GLU A 320 26.27 40.47 13.55
CA GLU A 320 25.79 41.83 13.88
C GLU A 320 24.72 42.33 12.91
N LYS A 321 24.80 41.91 11.64
CA LYS A 321 23.89 42.35 10.59
C LYS A 321 22.50 41.70 10.77
N LEU A 322 22.46 40.46 11.25
CA LEU A 322 21.22 39.78 11.65
C LEU A 322 20.59 40.42 12.89
N MET A 323 21.36 40.73 13.93
CA MET A 323 20.83 41.45 15.10
C MET A 323 20.30 42.85 14.75
N LYS A 324 21.00 43.58 13.87
CA LYS A 324 20.54 44.89 13.37
C LYS A 324 19.21 44.76 12.62
N MET A 325 19.02 43.72 11.80
CA MET A 325 17.75 43.46 11.09
C MET A 325 16.62 43.02 12.02
N ALA A 326 16.89 42.20 13.04
CA ALA A 326 15.89 41.86 14.07
C ALA A 326 15.40 43.11 14.83
N ASN A 327 16.32 44.00 15.20
CA ASN A 327 16.00 45.28 15.84
C ASN A 327 15.29 46.29 14.92
N THR A 328 15.28 46.08 13.60
CA THR A 328 14.55 46.97 12.67
C THR A 328 13.04 46.64 12.62
N VAL A 329 12.59 45.53 13.21
CA VAL A 329 11.18 45.14 13.29
C VAL A 329 10.55 45.64 14.61
N ARG A 330 10.57 46.96 14.82
CA ARG A 330 9.73 47.64 15.82
C ARG A 330 9.01 48.84 15.21
N THR A 331 7.70 48.86 15.39
CA THR A 331 6.78 49.87 14.88
C THR A 331 6.76 51.12 15.75
N GLY A 332 7.07 52.29 15.19
CA GLY A 332 6.98 53.60 15.87
C GLY A 332 7.45 54.76 14.98
N GLY A 333 6.71 55.89 14.99
CA GLY A 333 6.99 57.08 14.15
C GLY A 333 8.21 57.91 14.59
N LYS A 334 8.62 59.01 13.92
CA LYS A 334 7.88 59.98 13.06
C LYS A 334 8.79 60.63 12.02
N GLY A 335 8.28 60.87 10.78
CA GLY A 335 8.77 61.86 9.79
C GLY A 335 10.21 61.64 9.23
N THR A 336 10.55 61.85 7.96
CA THR A 336 9.93 62.42 6.75
C THR A 336 10.57 61.67 5.54
N VAL A 337 10.26 61.79 4.24
CA VAL A 337 9.73 62.88 3.40
C VAL A 337 8.74 62.30 2.36
N ARG A 338 7.71 63.09 2.04
CA ARG A 338 6.55 62.71 1.22
C ARG A 338 6.85 62.83 -0.29
N ARG A 339 7.15 61.73 -1.00
CA ARG A 339 7.11 61.73 -2.48
C ARG A 339 5.67 61.56 -2.96
N LYS A 340 5.08 62.59 -3.58
CA LYS A 340 3.74 62.54 -4.19
C LYS A 340 3.70 61.51 -5.34
N LYS A 341 3.28 60.27 -5.07
CA LYS A 341 2.85 59.35 -6.13
C LYS A 341 1.39 59.64 -6.45
N LYS A 342 1.10 60.13 -7.66
CA LYS A 342 -0.27 60.39 -8.14
C LYS A 342 -1.03 59.07 -8.16
N ALA A 343 -1.99 58.90 -7.24
CA ALA A 343 -2.81 57.70 -7.18
C ALA A 343 -3.77 57.68 -8.38
N VAL A 344 -3.42 56.93 -9.42
CA VAL A 344 -4.39 56.54 -10.45
C VAL A 344 -5.30 55.50 -9.81
N HIS A 345 -6.54 55.88 -9.53
CA HIS A 345 -7.59 54.93 -9.18
C HIS A 345 -7.82 54.02 -10.38
N LYS A 346 -7.20 52.82 -10.39
CA LYS A 346 -7.69 51.73 -11.23
C LYS A 346 -8.98 51.24 -10.59
N THR A 347 -10.08 51.43 -11.30
CA THR A 347 -11.37 50.83 -10.94
C THR A 347 -11.24 49.30 -10.89
N ASN A 348 -11.88 48.66 -9.91
CA ASN A 348 -11.79 47.21 -9.64
C ASN A 348 -12.44 46.31 -10.72
N THR A 349 -12.71 46.83 -11.93
CA THR A 349 -13.47 46.15 -12.99
C THR A 349 -12.72 45.01 -13.69
N THR A 350 -11.42 44.82 -13.46
CA THR A 350 -10.64 43.70 -14.05
C THR A 350 -10.71 42.40 -13.24
N ASP A 351 -10.69 42.46 -11.90
CA ASP A 351 -10.73 41.24 -11.08
C ASP A 351 -12.15 40.67 -11.03
N ASP A 352 -13.18 41.52 -10.99
CA ASP A 352 -14.58 41.12 -11.16
C ASP A 352 -14.82 40.39 -12.48
N LYS A 353 -14.22 40.83 -13.59
CA LYS A 353 -14.37 40.14 -14.89
C LYS A 353 -13.70 38.76 -14.90
N ARG A 354 -12.56 38.59 -14.22
CA ARG A 354 -11.92 37.28 -14.06
C ARG A 354 -12.75 36.37 -13.17
N LEU A 355 -13.22 36.86 -12.03
CA LEU A 355 -14.11 36.12 -11.13
C LEU A 355 -15.39 35.68 -11.86
N GLN A 356 -16.08 36.60 -12.54
CA GLN A 356 -17.28 36.29 -13.34
C GLN A 356 -17.00 35.29 -14.48
N SER A 357 -15.84 35.34 -15.12
CA SER A 357 -15.46 34.34 -16.15
C SER A 357 -15.20 32.95 -15.56
N THR A 358 -14.64 32.88 -14.35
CA THR A 358 -14.42 31.62 -13.61
C THR A 358 -15.74 31.05 -13.10
N LEU A 359 -16.61 31.89 -12.54
CA LEU A 359 -17.97 31.51 -12.12
C LEU A 359 -18.78 30.98 -13.31
N LYS A 360 -18.71 31.64 -14.46
CA LYS A 360 -19.35 31.17 -15.70
C LYS A 360 -18.78 29.84 -16.22
N ARG A 361 -17.50 29.53 -15.94
CA ARG A 361 -16.88 28.22 -16.22
C ARG A 361 -17.34 27.11 -15.26
N ILE A 362 -17.67 27.45 -14.01
CA ILE A 362 -18.20 26.51 -13.00
C ILE A 362 -19.71 26.27 -13.20
N GLY A 363 -20.37 27.05 -14.07
CA GLY A 363 -21.77 26.86 -14.42
C GLY A 363 -22.75 27.33 -13.34
N VAL A 364 -22.38 28.34 -12.53
CA VAL A 364 -23.30 28.86 -11.50
C VAL A 364 -24.43 29.68 -12.12
N ASN A 365 -25.67 29.35 -11.78
CA ASN A 365 -26.88 30.09 -12.16
C ASN A 365 -27.33 31.00 -11.02
N SER A 366 -27.82 32.20 -11.34
CA SER A 366 -28.31 33.14 -10.31
C SER A 366 -29.66 32.70 -9.77
N ILE A 367 -29.82 32.70 -8.45
CA ILE A 367 -31.10 32.47 -7.79
C ILE A 367 -31.69 33.85 -7.47
N PRO A 368 -32.88 34.21 -8.00
CA PRO A 368 -33.53 35.48 -7.72
C PRO A 368 -34.19 35.49 -6.34
N ALA A 369 -34.49 36.69 -5.83
CA ALA A 369 -35.32 36.92 -4.65
C ALA A 369 -34.86 36.24 -3.34
N ILE A 370 -33.54 36.17 -3.09
CA ILE A 370 -33.01 35.80 -1.77
C ILE A 370 -32.88 37.05 -0.89
N GLU A 371 -33.73 37.16 0.12
CA GLU A 371 -33.76 38.30 1.05
C GLU A 371 -32.66 38.22 2.12
N GLU A 372 -32.27 37.02 2.56
CA GLU A 372 -31.11 36.83 3.42
C GLU A 372 -30.43 35.46 3.25
N VAL A 373 -29.16 35.38 3.67
CA VAL A 373 -28.41 34.14 3.84
C VAL A 373 -27.68 34.16 5.18
N ASN A 374 -27.91 33.14 6.00
CA ASN A 374 -27.26 32.96 7.29
C ASN A 374 -26.32 31.76 7.25
N ILE A 375 -25.02 31.99 7.48
CA ILE A 375 -24.01 30.93 7.57
C ILE A 375 -23.68 30.71 9.04
N PHE A 376 -24.14 29.59 9.59
CA PHE A 376 -23.88 29.16 10.96
C PHE A 376 -22.49 28.54 11.09
N LYS A 377 -21.71 28.98 12.07
CA LYS A 377 -20.37 28.47 12.38
C LYS A 377 -20.15 28.49 13.89
N ASP A 378 -20.27 27.33 14.53
CA ASP A 378 -20.05 27.10 15.96
C ASP A 378 -20.74 28.16 16.84
N ASP A 379 -20.03 29.18 17.33
CA ASP A 379 -20.58 30.25 18.20
C ASP A 379 -21.19 31.46 17.44
N VAL A 380 -21.00 31.53 16.12
CA VAL A 380 -21.13 32.77 15.32
C VAL A 380 -21.95 32.54 14.04
N VAL A 381 -22.79 33.51 13.69
CA VAL A 381 -23.55 33.53 12.44
C VAL A 381 -23.07 34.68 11.56
N ILE A 382 -22.74 34.35 10.30
CA ILE A 382 -22.44 35.34 9.25
C ILE A 382 -23.72 35.55 8.43
N GLN A 383 -24.40 36.66 8.67
CA GLN A 383 -25.63 37.06 8.00
C GLN A 383 -25.32 37.97 6.81
N PHE A 384 -25.93 37.69 5.67
CA PHE A 384 -25.97 38.58 4.51
C PHE A 384 -27.41 39.02 4.26
N ILE A 385 -27.65 40.32 4.16
CA ILE A 385 -28.98 40.89 3.86
C ILE A 385 -29.00 41.32 2.39
N ASN A 386 -30.04 40.90 1.66
CA ASN A 386 -30.21 40.99 0.21
C ASN A 386 -28.97 40.58 -0.63
N PRO A 387 -28.37 39.39 -0.39
CA PRO A 387 -27.22 38.93 -1.16
C PRO A 387 -27.59 38.50 -2.58
N LYS A 388 -26.66 38.68 -3.52
CA LYS A 388 -26.72 37.99 -4.81
C LYS A 388 -26.23 36.55 -4.62
N VAL A 389 -27.13 35.58 -4.76
CA VAL A 389 -26.81 34.15 -4.66
C VAL A 389 -26.74 33.53 -6.05
N GLN A 390 -25.70 32.74 -6.30
CA GLN A 390 -25.56 31.90 -7.48
C GLN A 390 -25.19 30.47 -7.06
N ALA A 391 -25.74 29.46 -7.73
CA ALA A 391 -25.47 28.05 -7.40
C ALA A 391 -25.15 27.24 -8.66
N SER A 392 -24.17 26.35 -8.57
CA SER A 392 -23.94 25.27 -9.53
C SER A 392 -24.23 23.95 -8.82
N ILE A 393 -25.43 23.40 -9.09
CA ILE A 393 -25.90 22.14 -8.49
C ILE A 393 -24.96 21.00 -8.88
N ALA A 394 -24.50 20.95 -10.14
CA ALA A 394 -23.59 19.94 -10.64
C ALA A 394 -22.17 19.99 -10.03
N ALA A 395 -21.77 21.14 -9.47
CA ALA A 395 -20.49 21.30 -8.76
C ALA A 395 -20.66 21.43 -7.23
N ASN A 396 -21.88 21.20 -6.72
CA ASN A 396 -22.30 21.46 -5.33
C ASN A 396 -21.75 22.79 -4.75
N THR A 397 -21.69 23.84 -5.58
CA THR A 397 -21.02 25.10 -5.25
C THR A 397 -22.04 26.22 -5.13
N TRP A 398 -22.11 26.84 -3.95
CA TRP A 398 -22.91 28.04 -3.69
C TRP A 398 -22.02 29.27 -3.58
N VAL A 399 -22.44 30.37 -4.18
CA VAL A 399 -21.70 31.63 -4.28
C VAL A 399 -22.60 32.74 -3.79
N VAL A 400 -22.33 33.22 -2.58
CA VAL A 400 -23.07 34.29 -1.91
C VAL A 400 -22.24 35.56 -2.02
N SER A 401 -22.77 36.60 -2.66
CA SER A 401 -22.09 37.88 -2.87
C SER A 401 -22.92 39.01 -2.26
N GLY A 402 -22.39 39.62 -1.20
CA GLY A 402 -23.02 40.71 -0.46
C GLY A 402 -22.10 41.22 0.65
N SER A 403 -22.58 42.16 1.46
CA SER A 403 -21.85 42.62 2.66
C SER A 403 -22.18 41.73 3.85
N PRO A 404 -21.22 40.98 4.43
CA PRO A 404 -21.48 40.15 5.60
C PRO A 404 -21.60 40.98 6.89
N GLN A 405 -22.46 40.52 7.81
CA GLN A 405 -22.51 40.94 9.20
C GLN A 405 -22.29 39.74 10.10
N THR A 406 -21.38 39.86 11.05
CA THR A 406 -21.04 38.79 11.99
C THR A 406 -21.75 39.04 13.33
N LYS A 407 -22.68 38.17 13.74
CA LYS A 407 -23.40 38.26 15.02
C LYS A 407 -23.24 36.97 15.83
N LYS A 408 -23.43 37.01 17.14
CA LYS A 408 -23.46 35.77 17.95
C LYS A 408 -24.74 35.00 17.69
N LEU A 409 -24.68 33.68 17.82
CA LEU A 409 -25.86 32.83 17.64
C LEU A 409 -27.03 33.25 18.54
N GLN A 410 -26.74 33.62 19.80
CA GLN A 410 -27.71 34.06 20.80
C GLN A 410 -28.52 35.30 20.38
N ASP A 411 -27.90 36.24 19.65
CA ASP A 411 -28.54 37.50 19.24
C ASP A 411 -29.50 37.32 18.05
N ILE A 412 -29.28 36.27 17.25
CA ILE A 412 -30.00 35.95 16.02
C ILE A 412 -31.07 34.88 16.22
N LEU A 413 -30.85 33.92 17.12
CA LEU A 413 -31.71 32.74 17.31
C LEU A 413 -33.21 33.08 17.42
N PRO A 414 -33.65 34.09 18.22
CA PRO A 414 -35.07 34.42 18.36
C PRO A 414 -35.73 34.92 17.08
N GLN A 415 -34.97 35.41 16.10
CA GLN A 415 -35.48 35.99 14.85
C GLN A 415 -35.57 34.95 13.71
N ILE A 416 -34.73 33.91 13.74
CA ILE A 416 -34.69 32.87 12.69
C ILE A 416 -35.57 31.65 13.02
N ILE A 417 -35.89 31.39 14.30
CA ILE A 417 -36.73 30.25 14.71
C ILE A 417 -38.07 30.19 13.95
N SER A 418 -38.70 31.32 13.64
CA SER A 418 -39.98 31.37 12.90
C SER A 418 -39.85 31.09 11.39
N GLN A 419 -38.63 30.99 10.86
CA GLN A 419 -38.36 30.80 9.42
C GLN A 419 -37.78 29.41 9.09
N LEU A 420 -37.48 28.60 10.10
CA LEU A 420 -36.87 27.28 9.93
C LEU A 420 -37.93 26.19 9.74
N GLY A 421 -37.79 25.41 8.66
CA GLY A 421 -38.56 24.19 8.46
C GLY A 421 -38.23 23.09 9.49
N PRO A 422 -39.13 22.10 9.69
CA PRO A 422 -39.02 21.11 10.76
C PRO A 422 -37.69 20.34 10.75
N ASP A 423 -37.18 19.95 9.58
CA ASP A 423 -35.95 19.16 9.44
C ASP A 423 -34.69 19.87 9.96
N ASN A 424 -34.66 21.20 9.89
CA ASN A 424 -33.52 22.01 10.39
C ASN A 424 -33.59 22.23 11.91
N MET A 425 -34.76 22.05 12.52
CA MET A 425 -34.96 22.32 13.94
C MET A 425 -34.33 21.24 14.83
N ASP A 426 -34.25 19.99 14.37
CA ASP A 426 -33.58 18.91 15.12
C ASP A 426 -32.04 19.01 15.06
N ASN A 427 -31.46 19.56 13.99
CA ASN A 427 -30.03 19.88 13.95
C ASN A 427 -29.68 21.03 14.90
N LEU A 428 -30.56 22.05 15.00
CA LEU A 428 -30.41 23.13 15.97
C LEU A 428 -30.61 22.69 17.42
N LYS A 429 -31.52 21.74 17.70
CA LYS A 429 -31.61 21.10 19.03
C LYS A 429 -30.33 20.39 19.41
N LYS A 430 -29.74 19.58 18.51
CA LYS A 430 -28.47 18.88 18.78
C LYS A 430 -27.32 19.85 19.11
N LEU A 431 -27.24 20.97 18.39
CA LEU A 431 -26.30 22.06 18.69
C LEU A 431 -26.58 22.70 20.06
N ALA A 432 -27.84 23.02 20.38
CA ALA A 432 -28.22 23.58 21.67
C ALA A 432 -27.94 22.62 22.85
N GLU A 433 -28.16 21.31 22.68
CA GLU A 433 -27.83 20.27 23.66
C GLU A 433 -26.31 20.12 23.88
N GLN A 434 -25.49 20.35 22.85
CA GLN A 434 -24.02 20.42 23.01
C GLN A 434 -23.62 21.64 23.84
N PHE A 435 -24.19 22.83 23.55
CA PHE A 435 -23.92 24.04 24.34
C PHE A 435 -24.36 23.90 25.81
N GLN A 436 -25.51 23.29 26.08
CA GLN A 436 -25.99 23.09 27.45
C GLN A 436 -25.08 22.17 28.28
N LYS A 437 -24.41 21.20 27.65
CA LYS A 437 -23.40 20.34 28.30
C LYS A 437 -22.07 21.04 28.55
N GLN A 438 -21.77 22.11 27.83
CA GLN A 438 -20.56 22.90 28.01
C GLN A 438 -20.73 23.94 29.13
N ALA A 439 -21.92 24.53 29.27
CA ALA A 439 -22.22 25.54 30.28
C ALA A 439 -22.32 25.01 31.73
N SER A 440 -22.37 23.69 31.95
CA SER A 440 -22.48 23.07 33.27
C SER A 440 -21.13 22.67 33.90
N GLY A 441 -20.00 23.01 33.28
CA GLY A 441 -18.66 22.58 33.71
C GLY A 441 -17.80 23.64 34.42
N GLU A 442 -18.16 24.92 34.36
CA GLU A 442 -17.33 26.04 34.85
C GLU A 442 -18.10 26.90 35.86
N ALA A 443 -18.00 26.56 37.15
CA ALA A 443 -18.61 27.30 38.26
C ALA A 443 -17.82 27.21 39.58
N GLU A 444 -16.48 27.29 39.50
CA GLU A 444 -15.49 27.51 40.58
C GLU A 444 -14.15 27.69 39.83
N ASP A 445 -13.30 28.71 40.03
CA ASP A 445 -13.19 29.77 41.03
C ASP A 445 -12.75 31.08 40.33
N ASP A 446 -13.26 32.23 40.75
CA ASP A 446 -12.99 33.54 40.15
C ASP A 446 -12.59 34.56 41.22
N ARG A 447 -11.32 35.01 41.21
CA ARG A 447 -10.88 36.16 42.02
C ARG A 447 -9.59 36.87 41.57
N VAL A 448 -9.74 37.73 40.56
CA VAL A 448 -9.22 39.13 40.48
C VAL A 448 -7.75 39.44 40.89
N ARG A 449 -6.94 39.99 39.96
CA ARG A 449 -6.27 41.31 40.08
C ARG A 449 -5.54 41.80 38.80
N GLU A 450 -5.56 43.11 38.60
CA GLU A 450 -4.96 43.88 37.49
C GLU A 450 -3.71 44.72 37.95
N PRO A 451 -2.98 45.44 37.07
CA PRO A 451 -1.50 45.59 37.15
C PRO A 451 -0.97 47.01 37.48
N VAL A 452 0.36 47.14 37.68
CA VAL A 452 1.10 48.42 37.68
C VAL A 452 2.49 48.30 37.00
N ASN A 453 2.93 49.40 36.35
CA ASN A 453 4.21 49.64 35.65
C ASN A 453 5.47 49.61 36.55
N GLU A 454 6.69 49.47 35.98
CA GLU A 454 7.61 50.60 35.66
C GLU A 454 8.99 50.16 35.09
N ALA A 455 9.77 51.13 34.58
CA ALA A 455 11.16 51.03 34.06
C ALA A 455 11.80 52.46 34.13
N PRO A 456 13.04 52.79 33.67
CA PRO A 456 14.21 51.98 33.25
C PRO A 456 15.63 52.50 33.72
N SER A 457 16.71 51.82 33.29
CA SER A 457 18.08 52.38 33.00
C SER A 457 19.02 52.77 34.19
N PRO A 458 20.34 53.10 34.00
CA PRO A 458 21.14 53.27 32.75
C PRO A 458 22.65 52.80 32.68
N VAL A 459 23.18 52.71 31.43
CA VAL A 459 24.61 53.00 30.98
C VAL A 459 25.73 52.02 31.48
N ALA A 460 26.93 51.79 30.87
CA ALA A 460 27.78 52.46 29.86
C ALA A 460 28.45 51.49 28.80
N LEU A 461 29.77 51.53 28.53
CA LEU A 461 30.46 52.09 27.32
C LEU A 461 31.87 51.47 27.05
N ALA A 462 32.46 51.77 25.87
CA ALA A 462 33.81 51.48 25.31
C ALA A 462 34.10 50.02 24.82
N GLU A 463 34.62 49.71 23.61
CA GLU A 463 35.77 50.20 22.78
C GLU A 463 37.14 49.61 23.23
N GLU A 464 38.09 49.13 22.39
CA GLU A 464 38.39 49.31 20.95
C GLU A 464 39.32 48.19 20.34
N GLN A 465 39.51 48.20 18.99
CA GLN A 465 40.63 47.74 18.09
C GLN A 465 41.44 46.41 18.35
N LYS A 466 41.68 45.46 17.42
CA LYS A 466 42.32 45.40 16.06
C LYS A 466 43.87 45.22 16.04
N GLU A 467 44.39 44.10 15.48
CA GLU A 467 45.25 44.02 14.26
C GLU A 467 45.81 42.61 13.95
N ASP A 468 46.32 42.43 12.72
CA ASP A 468 46.75 41.17 12.07
C ASP A 468 48.27 40.88 12.21
N HIS A 469 48.71 39.65 11.91
CA HIS A 469 49.96 39.44 11.13
C HIS A 469 50.09 38.04 10.50
N ASP A 470 50.89 37.98 9.44
CA ASP A 470 50.91 36.96 8.37
C ASP A 470 52.21 36.10 8.32
N ASN A 471 52.24 35.10 7.41
CA ASN A 471 53.40 34.47 6.74
C ASN A 471 54.19 33.24 7.31
N ASN A 472 53.89 32.07 6.71
CA ASN A 472 54.71 31.27 5.75
C ASN A 472 55.97 30.41 6.09
N ASN A 473 55.95 29.19 5.48
CA ASN A 473 57.02 28.41 4.79
C ASN A 473 57.63 27.10 5.36
N ALA A 474 57.14 25.94 4.83
CA ALA A 474 57.88 24.88 4.06
C ALA A 474 58.92 23.93 4.75
N PRO A 475 59.34 22.78 4.15
CA PRO A 475 58.68 21.75 3.29
C PRO A 475 58.97 20.26 3.75
N PRO A 476 59.16 19.18 2.93
CA PRO A 476 58.09 18.20 2.63
C PRO A 476 58.43 16.67 2.70
N SER A 477 57.43 15.83 2.33
CA SER A 477 57.47 14.38 1.91
C SER A 477 57.44 13.30 3.02
N PRO A 478 57.09 12.02 2.71
CA PRO A 478 56.46 11.46 1.49
C PRO A 478 55.19 10.60 1.77
N GLU A 479 54.29 10.42 0.78
CA GLU A 479 53.50 9.18 0.60
C GLU A 479 52.71 9.23 -0.72
N SER A 480 52.85 8.20 -1.56
CA SER A 480 52.26 8.17 -2.92
C SER A 480 51.85 6.75 -3.33
N SER A 481 51.11 6.07 -2.46
CA SER A 481 50.56 4.71 -2.72
C SER A 481 49.06 4.59 -2.47
N GLU A 482 48.45 5.46 -1.65
CA GLU A 482 47.00 5.38 -1.36
C GLU A 482 46.13 6.02 -2.46
N GLU A 483 46.63 7.04 -3.18
CA GLU A 483 45.86 7.74 -4.21
C GLU A 483 45.53 6.91 -5.46
N GLU A 484 46.25 5.83 -5.75
CA GLU A 484 45.97 4.96 -6.91
C GLU A 484 44.93 3.87 -6.61
N GLU A 485 44.90 3.34 -5.38
CA GLU A 485 43.86 2.40 -4.97
C GLU A 485 42.52 3.10 -4.74
N GLU A 486 42.53 4.31 -4.14
CA GLU A 486 41.32 5.09 -3.94
C GLU A 486 40.68 5.56 -5.26
N LYS A 487 41.49 5.76 -6.33
CA LYS A 487 40.99 6.03 -7.68
C LYS A 487 40.38 4.79 -8.33
N LYS A 488 40.96 3.59 -8.15
CA LYS A 488 40.39 2.33 -8.69
C LYS A 488 39.06 1.96 -8.03
N SER A 489 38.93 2.07 -6.70
CA SER A 489 37.66 1.74 -6.02
C SER A 489 36.54 2.72 -6.38
N LYS A 490 36.81 4.03 -6.41
CA LYS A 490 35.85 5.06 -6.86
C LYS A 490 35.43 4.88 -8.31
N GLN A 491 36.26 4.27 -9.17
CA GLN A 491 35.95 4.05 -10.58
C GLN A 491 35.14 2.78 -10.84
N GLN A 492 35.13 1.78 -9.94
CA GLN A 492 34.26 0.60 -10.03
C GLN A 492 32.84 0.82 -9.46
N GLU A 493 32.67 1.67 -8.44
CA GLU A 493 31.34 1.92 -7.83
C GLU A 493 30.43 2.89 -8.61
N MET A 494 30.95 3.70 -9.53
CA MET A 494 30.24 4.90 -10.02
C MET A 494 29.22 4.70 -11.16
N ASP A 495 29.27 3.59 -11.91
CA ASP A 495 28.67 3.54 -13.26
C ASP A 495 27.33 2.76 -13.33
N TRP A 496 26.53 2.80 -12.26
CA TRP A 496 25.15 2.28 -12.24
C TRP A 496 24.10 3.20 -11.60
N LYS A 497 24.52 4.20 -10.81
CA LYS A 497 23.62 5.10 -10.05
C LYS A 497 23.23 6.37 -10.81
N THR A 498 23.89 6.64 -11.93
CA THR A 498 23.70 7.83 -12.79
C THR A 498 22.77 7.58 -13.98
N ASP A 499 22.23 6.36 -14.11
CA ASP A 499 21.39 5.97 -15.23
C ASP A 499 19.96 6.52 -15.08
N GLU A 500 19.66 7.58 -15.84
CA GLU A 500 18.33 8.21 -15.90
C GLU A 500 17.24 7.22 -16.37
N GLU A 501 17.60 6.19 -17.14
CA GLU A 501 16.64 5.17 -17.58
C GLU A 501 16.27 4.21 -16.43
N PHE A 502 17.19 3.94 -15.50
CA PHE A 502 16.91 3.20 -14.26
C PHE A 502 15.94 3.93 -13.33
N LYS A 503 16.06 5.27 -13.24
CA LYS A 503 15.11 6.08 -12.45
C LYS A 503 13.70 6.05 -13.06
N LYS A 504 13.60 5.93 -14.38
CA LYS A 504 12.36 5.83 -15.14
C LYS A 504 11.67 4.46 -14.97
N PHE A 505 12.46 3.41 -14.74
CA PHE A 505 12.00 2.04 -14.49
C PHE A 505 11.26 1.89 -13.13
N MET A 506 11.63 2.63 -12.08
CA MET A 506 11.08 2.42 -10.73
C MET A 506 9.66 3.02 -10.46
N GLY A 507 8.91 3.41 -11.49
CA GLY A 507 7.65 4.17 -11.37
C GLY A 507 6.37 3.45 -11.83
N ASN A 508 6.32 2.12 -11.70
CA ASN A 508 5.76 1.15 -12.68
C ASN A 508 6.68 1.02 -13.88
N PRO A 509 7.52 -0.03 -13.94
CA PRO A 509 8.41 -0.26 -15.08
C PRO A 509 7.57 -0.55 -16.31
N SER A 510 7.67 0.35 -17.28
CA SER A 510 7.41 0.00 -18.66
C SER A 510 8.48 -1.02 -19.09
N ILE A 511 8.10 -2.04 -19.86
CA ILE A 511 9.00 -3.11 -20.30
C ILE A 511 10.12 -2.51 -21.18
N GLU A 512 9.84 -1.44 -21.94
CA GLU A 512 10.86 -0.61 -22.59
C GLU A 512 11.97 -0.17 -21.62
N ALA A 513 11.61 0.37 -20.45
CA ALA A 513 12.58 0.87 -19.48
C ALA A 513 13.43 -0.25 -18.86
N ALA A 514 12.87 -1.45 -18.72
CA ALA A 514 13.60 -2.64 -18.26
C ALA A 514 14.66 -3.07 -19.29
N ILE A 515 14.25 -3.17 -20.56
CA ILE A 515 15.12 -3.63 -21.64
C ILE A 515 16.21 -2.60 -21.94
N LYS A 516 15.89 -1.30 -21.89
CA LYS A 516 16.86 -0.21 -22.04
C LYS A 516 17.96 -0.25 -20.99
N LEU A 517 17.59 -0.45 -19.73
CA LEU A 517 18.53 -0.63 -18.63
C LEU A 517 19.48 -1.81 -18.90
N GLU A 518 18.96 -2.97 -19.28
CA GLU A 518 19.78 -4.15 -19.56
C GLU A 518 20.67 -3.95 -20.78
N LYS A 519 20.16 -3.32 -21.84
CA LYS A 519 20.95 -2.93 -23.02
C LYS A 519 22.10 -2.02 -22.65
N THR A 520 21.85 -0.96 -21.87
CA THR A 520 22.86 0.00 -21.39
C THR A 520 23.92 -0.69 -20.53
N ARG A 521 23.53 -1.63 -19.66
CA ARG A 521 24.47 -2.48 -18.89
C ARG A 521 25.32 -3.38 -19.78
N THR A 522 24.74 -4.03 -20.78
CA THR A 522 25.46 -4.90 -21.73
C THR A 522 26.41 -4.08 -22.61
N ASP A 523 26.02 -2.89 -23.05
CA ASP A 523 26.89 -1.93 -23.75
C ASP A 523 28.06 -1.45 -22.88
N ARG A 524 27.82 -1.23 -21.58
CA ARG A 524 28.86 -0.86 -20.61
C ARG A 524 29.89 -1.98 -20.45
N LYS A 525 29.44 -3.22 -20.22
CA LYS A 525 30.31 -4.41 -20.15
C LYS A 525 31.12 -4.60 -21.44
N LEU A 526 30.50 -4.40 -22.60
CA LEU A 526 31.20 -4.48 -23.89
C LEU A 526 32.30 -3.40 -24.02
N LYS A 527 32.05 -2.18 -23.54
CA LYS A 527 33.05 -1.09 -23.50
C LYS A 527 34.18 -1.37 -22.50
N GLU A 528 33.89 -2.00 -21.37
CA GLU A 528 34.90 -2.44 -20.39
C GLU A 528 35.80 -3.53 -21.02
N LEU A 529 35.22 -4.60 -21.59
CA LEU A 529 35.98 -5.64 -22.31
C LEU A 529 36.77 -5.12 -23.52
N ASN A 530 36.35 -4.03 -24.15
CA ASN A 530 37.08 -3.37 -25.23
C ASN A 530 38.18 -2.41 -24.73
N LYS A 531 38.17 -2.00 -23.46
CA LYS A 531 39.28 -1.26 -22.83
C LYS A 531 40.39 -2.18 -22.31
N GLU A 532 40.05 -3.41 -21.91
CA GLU A 532 41.02 -4.41 -21.40
C GLU A 532 41.88 -5.09 -22.49
N SER A 533 41.88 -4.57 -23.72
CA SER A 533 42.55 -5.19 -24.87
C SER A 533 44.07 -4.97 -24.92
N ASN A 534 44.79 -5.24 -23.81
CA ASN A 534 46.26 -5.26 -23.76
C ASN A 534 46.81 -6.09 -22.58
N SER A 535 46.20 -7.24 -22.27
CA SER A 535 46.81 -8.23 -21.35
C SER A 535 47.74 -9.18 -22.12
N GLU A 536 49.00 -9.30 -21.70
CA GLU A 536 50.01 -10.20 -22.33
C GLU A 536 49.71 -11.71 -22.19
N ASN A 537 48.60 -12.09 -21.55
CA ASN A 537 48.26 -13.48 -21.26
C ASN A 537 47.29 -14.08 -22.31
N PRO A 538 47.71 -15.09 -23.09
CA PRO A 538 46.90 -15.63 -24.20
C PRO A 538 45.61 -16.33 -23.78
N ILE A 539 45.53 -16.87 -22.55
CA ILE A 539 44.31 -17.55 -22.05
C ILE A 539 43.20 -16.53 -21.78
N ILE A 540 43.57 -15.36 -21.22
CA ILE A 540 42.65 -14.24 -20.98
C ILE A 540 42.14 -13.68 -22.30
N GLY A 541 42.99 -13.62 -23.34
CA GLY A 541 42.59 -13.21 -24.69
C GLY A 541 41.46 -14.06 -25.28
N ILE A 542 41.51 -15.38 -25.14
CA ILE A 542 40.46 -16.30 -25.64
C ILE A 542 39.17 -16.12 -24.85
N TYR A 543 39.24 -16.07 -23.51
CA TYR A 543 38.07 -15.85 -22.66
C TYR A 543 37.37 -14.51 -22.98
N ASN A 544 38.15 -13.44 -23.12
CA ASN A 544 37.63 -12.12 -23.45
C ASN A 544 37.04 -12.07 -24.88
N SER A 545 37.52 -12.89 -25.83
CA SER A 545 36.89 -13.02 -27.14
C SER A 545 35.52 -13.70 -27.07
N LEU A 546 35.39 -14.79 -26.32
CA LEU A 546 34.12 -15.52 -26.14
C LEU A 546 33.09 -14.68 -25.36
N ALA A 547 33.54 -13.94 -24.35
CA ALA A 547 32.69 -13.01 -23.60
C ALA A 547 32.17 -11.86 -24.49
N ARG A 548 33.00 -11.28 -25.36
CA ARG A 548 32.55 -10.29 -26.35
C ARG A 548 31.49 -10.85 -27.29
N ASP A 549 31.70 -12.03 -27.86
CA ASP A 549 30.76 -12.69 -28.78
C ASP A 549 29.43 -13.08 -28.13
N SER A 550 29.41 -13.31 -26.82
CA SER A 550 28.18 -13.51 -26.05
C SER A 550 27.44 -12.19 -25.83
N LEU A 551 28.16 -11.15 -25.38
CA LEU A 551 27.57 -9.85 -25.06
C LEU A 551 27.07 -9.10 -26.30
N THR A 552 27.69 -9.26 -27.47
CA THR A 552 27.16 -8.71 -28.73
C THR A 552 25.84 -9.36 -29.12
N LYS A 553 25.72 -10.70 -29.03
CA LYS A 553 24.47 -11.43 -29.29
C LYS A 553 23.37 -11.09 -28.27
N GLU A 554 23.74 -10.87 -27.01
CA GLU A 554 22.83 -10.42 -25.96
C GLU A 554 22.34 -8.99 -26.25
N LYS A 555 23.23 -8.08 -26.66
CA LYS A 555 22.86 -6.73 -27.10
C LYS A 555 21.91 -6.73 -28.29
N GLU A 556 22.19 -7.51 -29.34
CA GLU A 556 21.30 -7.61 -30.52
C GLU A 556 19.90 -8.13 -30.16
N ARG A 557 19.78 -8.99 -29.12
CA ARG A 557 18.48 -9.45 -28.61
C ARG A 557 17.77 -8.34 -27.86
N LEU A 558 18.47 -7.61 -26.99
CA LEU A 558 17.93 -6.49 -26.23
C LEU A 558 17.50 -5.34 -27.14
N GLU A 559 18.23 -5.07 -28.23
CA GLU A 559 17.82 -4.09 -29.25
C GLU A 559 16.50 -4.46 -29.94
N LYS A 560 16.34 -5.72 -30.36
CA LYS A 560 15.08 -6.22 -30.94
C LYS A 560 13.93 -6.19 -29.92
N ALA A 561 14.22 -6.46 -28.65
CA ALA A 561 13.23 -6.39 -27.58
C ALA A 561 12.81 -4.92 -27.29
N GLU A 562 13.74 -3.97 -27.31
CA GLU A 562 13.45 -2.53 -27.09
C GLU A 562 12.51 -1.98 -28.17
N GLU A 563 12.76 -2.30 -29.44
CA GLU A 563 11.87 -1.93 -30.55
C GLU A 563 10.47 -2.52 -30.40
N THR A 564 10.38 -3.75 -29.87
CA THR A 564 9.11 -4.46 -29.66
C THR A 564 8.29 -3.83 -28.51
N PHE A 565 8.93 -3.57 -27.36
CA PHE A 565 8.26 -3.21 -26.10
C PHE A 565 8.24 -1.71 -25.78
N LYS A 566 8.55 -0.84 -26.75
CA LYS A 566 8.51 0.63 -26.63
C LYS A 566 7.26 1.17 -25.91
N ALA A 567 7.35 2.32 -25.26
CA ALA A 567 6.20 3.06 -24.73
C ALA A 567 5.26 3.59 -25.82
N LEU A 568 3.95 3.61 -25.54
CA LEU A 568 2.96 4.33 -26.35
C LEU A 568 2.99 5.84 -26.04
N ASP A 569 2.85 6.68 -27.08
CA ASP A 569 2.74 8.14 -26.92
C ASP A 569 1.30 8.54 -26.60
N LEU A 570 1.05 8.88 -25.33
CA LEU A 570 -0.27 9.25 -24.83
C LEU A 570 -0.82 10.54 -25.46
N ASN A 571 0.03 11.48 -25.87
CA ASN A 571 -0.44 12.72 -26.50
C ASN A 571 -0.94 12.43 -27.92
N LYS A 572 -0.22 11.58 -28.66
CA LYS A 572 -0.64 11.11 -29.97
C LYS A 572 -1.94 10.29 -29.86
N LEU A 573 -2.00 9.31 -28.96
CA LEU A 573 -3.22 8.51 -28.75
C LEU A 573 -4.43 9.33 -28.30
N LYS A 574 -4.24 10.39 -27.49
CA LYS A 574 -5.35 11.28 -27.05
C LYS A 574 -6.11 11.89 -28.24
N SER A 575 -5.46 12.12 -29.37
CA SER A 575 -6.09 12.66 -30.59
C SER A 575 -7.01 11.67 -31.33
N CYS A 576 -6.91 10.37 -31.04
CA CYS A 576 -7.75 9.33 -31.63
C CYS A 576 -9.14 9.22 -30.98
N PHE A 577 -9.28 9.78 -29.78
CA PHE A 577 -10.52 9.79 -29.01
C PHE A 577 -11.43 10.94 -29.46
N GLY A 578 -12.69 10.63 -29.79
CA GLY A 578 -13.59 11.55 -30.46
C GLY A 578 -15.06 11.41 -30.02
N PHE A 579 -15.90 12.30 -30.56
CA PHE A 579 -17.35 12.26 -30.33
C PHE A 579 -18.04 11.04 -30.96
N ASP A 580 -17.38 10.37 -31.92
CA ASP A 580 -17.88 9.18 -32.62
C ASP A 580 -17.53 7.84 -31.93
N THR A 581 -16.64 7.84 -30.92
CA THR A 581 -16.10 6.65 -30.26
C THR A 581 -16.21 6.73 -28.73
N PHE A 582 -15.13 7.15 -28.05
CA PHE A 582 -15.05 7.37 -26.62
C PHE A 582 -14.45 8.76 -26.40
N PHE A 583 -15.09 9.57 -25.56
CA PHE A 583 -14.69 10.96 -25.35
C PHE A 583 -13.81 11.07 -24.10
N ALA A 584 -12.49 11.03 -24.30
CA ALA A 584 -11.50 11.14 -23.24
C ALA A 584 -11.39 12.58 -22.69
N THR A 585 -11.67 12.75 -21.40
CA THR A 585 -11.53 14.01 -20.65
C THR A 585 -10.17 14.16 -19.98
N ASP A 586 -9.63 13.06 -19.44
CA ASP A 586 -8.36 13.00 -18.71
C ASP A 586 -7.54 11.78 -19.16
N VAL A 587 -6.22 11.79 -18.92
CA VAL A 587 -5.31 10.70 -19.31
C VAL A 587 -4.23 10.48 -18.26
N ARG A 588 -4.02 9.22 -17.87
CA ARG A 588 -2.99 8.77 -16.92
C ARG A 588 -2.09 7.73 -17.58
N ARG A 589 -0.81 7.68 -17.20
CA ARG A 589 0.13 6.64 -17.63
C ARG A 589 -0.12 5.34 -16.87
N PHE A 590 -0.04 4.20 -17.54
CA PHE A 590 -0.12 2.87 -16.91
C PHE A 590 0.64 1.85 -17.77
N GLY A 591 1.72 1.27 -17.24
CA GLY A 591 2.61 0.37 -18.00
C GLY A 591 3.23 1.03 -19.23
N ASP A 592 3.32 0.29 -20.33
CA ASP A 592 3.69 0.85 -21.64
C ASP A 592 2.58 1.66 -22.33
N GLY A 593 1.34 1.52 -21.85
CA GLY A 593 0.16 2.24 -22.33
C GLY A 593 -0.39 3.31 -21.37
N GLY A 594 -1.72 3.43 -21.31
CA GLY A 594 -2.38 4.48 -20.55
C GLY A 594 -3.88 4.30 -20.34
N ILE A 595 -4.42 5.03 -19.37
CA ILE A 595 -5.82 5.03 -18.96
C ILE A 595 -6.44 6.37 -19.34
N PHE A 596 -7.48 6.35 -20.16
CA PHE A 596 -8.21 7.52 -20.65
C PHE A 596 -9.58 7.58 -19.96
N ILE A 597 -9.80 8.60 -19.13
CA ILE A 597 -11.03 8.75 -18.33
C ILE A 597 -12.03 9.58 -19.13
N GLY A 598 -13.25 9.11 -19.31
CA GLY A 598 -14.18 9.72 -20.25
C GLY A 598 -15.56 9.09 -20.23
N ASN A 599 -16.25 9.14 -21.37
CA ASN A 599 -17.54 8.50 -21.56
C ASN A 599 -17.62 7.88 -22.97
N LEU A 600 -18.17 6.68 -23.05
CA LEU A 600 -18.50 6.00 -24.30
C LEU A 600 -19.61 6.77 -25.02
N ARG A 601 -19.54 6.90 -26.36
CA ARG A 601 -20.50 7.68 -27.17
C ARG A 601 -21.38 6.85 -28.09
N LYS A 602 -21.05 5.58 -28.30
CA LYS A 602 -21.77 4.61 -29.14
C LYS A 602 -21.67 3.19 -28.53
N PRO A 603 -22.48 2.21 -28.98
CA PRO A 603 -22.38 0.83 -28.51
C PRO A 603 -20.95 0.28 -28.61
N ILE A 604 -20.52 -0.44 -27.58
CA ILE A 604 -19.12 -0.87 -27.42
C ILE A 604 -18.63 -1.80 -28.54
N ASP A 605 -19.51 -2.63 -29.10
CA ASP A 605 -19.23 -3.52 -30.22
C ASP A 605 -18.87 -2.75 -31.51
N GLU A 606 -19.44 -1.55 -31.69
CA GLU A 606 -19.06 -0.65 -32.78
C GLU A 606 -17.79 0.15 -32.50
N VAL A 607 -17.59 0.54 -31.24
CA VAL A 607 -16.50 1.44 -30.84
C VAL A 607 -15.17 0.68 -30.79
N THR A 608 -15.14 -0.49 -30.15
CA THR A 608 -13.92 -1.27 -29.89
C THR A 608 -13.07 -1.49 -31.13
N PRO A 609 -13.56 -2.10 -32.23
CA PRO A 609 -12.73 -2.36 -33.41
C PRO A 609 -12.30 -1.07 -34.14
N LYS A 610 -13.17 -0.05 -34.18
CA LYS A 610 -12.85 1.26 -34.82
C LYS A 610 -11.78 2.01 -34.02
N LEU A 611 -11.85 1.95 -32.70
CA LEU A 611 -10.92 2.63 -31.80
C LEU A 611 -9.58 1.88 -31.73
N GLU A 612 -9.57 0.55 -31.67
CA GLU A 612 -8.35 -0.27 -31.74
C GLU A 612 -7.60 -0.03 -33.06
N ALA A 613 -8.30 0.02 -34.20
CA ALA A 613 -7.68 0.36 -35.48
C ALA A 613 -7.05 1.77 -35.49
N LYS A 614 -7.81 2.81 -35.11
CA LYS A 614 -7.30 4.20 -35.03
C LYS A 614 -6.12 4.34 -34.07
N LEU A 615 -6.19 3.70 -32.89
CA LEU A 615 -5.11 3.74 -31.90
C LEU A 615 -3.88 2.94 -32.35
N SER A 616 -4.06 1.81 -33.05
CA SER A 616 -2.95 1.02 -33.58
C SER A 616 -2.21 1.73 -34.71
N GLU A 617 -2.96 2.38 -35.62
CA GLU A 617 -2.39 3.25 -36.66
C GLU A 617 -1.60 4.42 -36.05
N ALA A 618 -2.15 5.08 -35.03
CA ALA A 618 -1.45 6.13 -34.30
C ALA A 618 -0.24 5.61 -33.50
N ALA A 619 -0.31 4.41 -32.93
CA ALA A 619 0.78 3.75 -32.21
C ALA A 619 1.89 3.22 -33.12
N GLY A 620 1.57 2.94 -34.40
CA GLY A 620 2.44 2.23 -35.33
C GLY A 620 2.54 0.72 -35.09
N ARG A 621 1.60 0.13 -34.31
CA ARG A 621 1.58 -1.29 -33.91
C ARG A 621 0.25 -1.65 -33.23
N ASP A 622 -0.06 -2.93 -33.16
CA ASP A 622 -1.26 -3.44 -32.49
C ASP A 622 -1.35 -3.00 -31.00
N VAL A 623 -2.50 -2.46 -30.64
CA VAL A 623 -2.90 -2.21 -29.25
C VAL A 623 -4.21 -2.92 -28.91
N VAL A 624 -4.45 -3.15 -27.63
CA VAL A 624 -5.72 -3.63 -27.10
C VAL A 624 -6.34 -2.57 -26.22
N VAL A 625 -7.66 -2.42 -26.30
CA VAL A 625 -8.44 -1.58 -25.38
C VAL A 625 -9.29 -2.41 -24.41
N TRP A 626 -9.44 -1.89 -23.20
CA TRP A 626 -10.42 -2.32 -22.22
C TRP A 626 -11.28 -1.13 -21.81
N PHE A 627 -12.56 -1.40 -21.62
CA PHE A 627 -13.55 -0.46 -21.11
C PHE A 627 -13.97 -0.91 -19.72
N MET A 628 -13.74 -0.07 -18.72
CA MET A 628 -13.95 -0.38 -17.29
C MET A 628 -14.59 0.80 -16.56
N GLU A 629 -14.90 0.62 -15.28
CA GLU A 629 -15.44 1.66 -14.41
C GLU A 629 -14.52 1.95 -13.21
N GLU A 630 -14.23 3.23 -12.97
CA GLU A 630 -13.52 3.75 -11.80
C GLU A 630 -14.55 4.37 -10.85
N ARG A 631 -14.68 3.85 -9.62
CA ARG A 631 -15.56 4.42 -8.57
C ARG A 631 -14.76 5.30 -7.63
N SER A 632 -15.18 6.55 -7.44
CA SER A 632 -14.56 7.48 -6.49
C SER A 632 -15.63 8.38 -5.87
N ASN A 633 -15.74 8.38 -4.54
CA ASN A 633 -16.67 9.19 -3.76
C ASN A 633 -18.10 9.23 -4.36
N GLU A 634 -18.74 8.06 -4.43
CA GLU A 634 -20.09 7.84 -4.99
C GLU A 634 -20.25 8.08 -6.51
N ILE A 635 -19.24 8.62 -7.20
CA ILE A 635 -19.26 8.84 -8.65
C ILE A 635 -18.55 7.69 -9.37
N THR A 636 -19.29 6.98 -10.23
CA THR A 636 -18.74 6.02 -11.20
C THR A 636 -18.35 6.74 -12.49
N LYS A 637 -17.12 6.57 -12.96
CA LYS A 637 -16.62 7.10 -14.23
C LYS A 637 -16.20 5.96 -15.15
N GLN A 638 -16.44 6.12 -16.45
CA GLN A 638 -15.97 5.17 -17.45
C GLN A 638 -14.51 5.46 -17.81
N VAL A 639 -13.72 4.41 -18.00
CA VAL A 639 -12.32 4.50 -18.41
C VAL A 639 -12.05 3.57 -19.59
N CYS A 640 -11.25 4.05 -20.53
CA CYS A 640 -10.69 3.28 -21.63
C CYS A 640 -9.20 3.08 -21.36
N MET A 641 -8.79 1.87 -20.97
CA MET A 641 -7.38 1.50 -20.86
C MET A 641 -6.87 1.03 -22.22
N VAL A 642 -5.66 1.42 -22.60
CA VAL A 642 -4.99 1.03 -23.85
C VAL A 642 -3.62 0.46 -23.50
N GLN A 643 -3.27 -0.74 -23.98
CA GLN A 643 -1.93 -1.34 -23.84
C GLN A 643 -1.40 -1.88 -25.18
N PRO A 644 -0.06 -2.02 -25.34
CA PRO A 644 0.51 -2.75 -26.47
C PRO A 644 0.05 -4.22 -26.44
N LYS A 645 -0.31 -4.75 -27.60
CA LYS A 645 -0.78 -6.15 -27.69
C LYS A 645 0.32 -7.17 -27.34
N ALA A 646 1.57 -6.88 -27.71
CA ALA A 646 2.72 -7.77 -27.47
C ALA A 646 2.98 -8.05 -25.98
N GLU A 647 2.72 -7.08 -25.09
CA GLU A 647 2.84 -7.27 -23.63
C GLU A 647 1.82 -8.29 -23.12
N ILE A 648 0.59 -8.21 -23.62
CA ILE A 648 -0.52 -9.08 -23.25
C ILE A 648 -0.29 -10.50 -23.79
N ASP A 649 0.10 -10.61 -25.07
CA ASP A 649 0.38 -11.89 -25.71
C ASP A 649 1.52 -12.62 -24.97
N LEU A 650 2.54 -11.90 -24.47
CA LEU A 650 3.62 -12.47 -23.66
C LEU A 650 3.15 -12.89 -22.25
N GLN A 651 2.25 -12.14 -21.61
CA GLN A 651 1.62 -12.58 -20.35
C GLN A 651 0.84 -13.89 -20.54
N PHE A 652 0.05 -14.02 -21.61
CA PHE A 652 -0.61 -15.29 -21.93
C PHE A 652 0.37 -16.40 -22.32
N GLU A 653 1.46 -16.10 -23.03
CA GLU A 653 2.48 -17.09 -23.40
C GLU A 653 3.22 -17.65 -22.18
N SER A 654 3.62 -16.79 -21.23
CA SER A 654 4.28 -17.20 -19.98
C SER A 654 3.41 -18.05 -19.06
N THR A 655 2.08 -17.90 -19.14
CA THR A 655 1.09 -18.66 -18.36
C THR A 655 0.42 -19.79 -19.14
N ARG A 656 0.90 -20.04 -20.38
CA ARG A 656 0.30 -20.98 -21.32
C ARG A 656 0.54 -22.42 -20.92
N LEU A 657 -0.54 -23.20 -20.86
CA LEU A 657 -0.51 -24.61 -20.50
C LEU A 657 -0.76 -25.54 -21.70
N SER A 658 -1.09 -25.02 -22.89
CA SER A 658 -1.13 -25.78 -24.16
C SER A 658 0.27 -26.14 -24.71
N THR A 659 1.22 -26.45 -23.83
CA THR A 659 2.58 -26.90 -24.17
C THR A 659 2.68 -28.42 -24.08
N PRO A 660 3.68 -29.08 -24.71
CA PRO A 660 3.84 -30.54 -24.60
C PRO A 660 3.88 -31.01 -23.15
N TRP A 661 4.58 -30.29 -22.26
CA TRP A 661 4.61 -30.61 -20.83
C TRP A 661 3.28 -30.35 -20.13
N GLY A 662 2.52 -29.32 -20.49
CA GLY A 662 1.18 -29.11 -19.95
C GLY A 662 0.20 -30.23 -20.34
N TYR A 663 0.27 -30.74 -21.57
CA TYR A 663 -0.49 -31.93 -21.98
C TYR A 663 -0.04 -33.21 -21.25
N VAL A 664 1.27 -33.43 -21.08
CA VAL A 664 1.79 -34.56 -20.28
C VAL A 664 1.31 -34.47 -18.83
N SER A 665 1.36 -33.29 -18.20
CA SER A 665 0.87 -33.06 -16.84
C SER A 665 -0.64 -33.26 -16.73
N ALA A 666 -1.42 -32.83 -17.72
CA ALA A 666 -2.86 -33.08 -17.77
C ALA A 666 -3.17 -34.59 -17.88
N ILE A 667 -2.44 -35.34 -18.72
CA ILE A 667 -2.56 -36.80 -18.83
C ILE A 667 -2.16 -37.48 -17.52
N ALA A 668 -1.06 -37.08 -16.89
CA ALA A 668 -0.61 -37.63 -15.62
C ALA A 668 -1.66 -37.43 -14.52
N LEU A 669 -2.17 -36.21 -14.35
CA LEU A 669 -3.22 -35.89 -13.39
C LEU A 669 -4.55 -36.59 -13.69
N CYS A 670 -4.87 -36.78 -14.97
CA CYS A 670 -6.02 -37.57 -15.43
C CYS A 670 -5.88 -39.04 -14.97
N VAL A 671 -4.74 -39.67 -15.21
CA VAL A 671 -4.42 -41.03 -14.74
C VAL A 671 -4.44 -41.10 -13.20
N THR A 672 -3.87 -40.12 -12.49
CA THR A 672 -3.91 -40.09 -11.02
C THR A 672 -5.34 -39.97 -10.50
N THR A 673 -6.18 -39.12 -11.11
CA THR A 673 -7.58 -38.93 -10.72
C THR A 673 -8.42 -40.19 -10.94
N PHE A 674 -8.16 -40.91 -12.03
CA PHE A 674 -8.77 -42.22 -12.28
C PHE A 674 -8.26 -43.28 -11.30
N GLY A 675 -6.98 -43.25 -10.93
CA GLY A 675 -6.42 -44.07 -9.85
C GLY A 675 -7.07 -43.80 -8.50
N THR A 676 -7.32 -42.54 -8.13
CA THR A 676 -8.00 -42.21 -6.86
C THR A 676 -9.47 -42.58 -6.87
N ILE A 677 -10.19 -42.46 -8.00
CA ILE A 677 -11.56 -42.99 -8.14
C ILE A 677 -11.57 -44.51 -7.93
N ALA A 678 -10.64 -45.24 -8.57
CA ALA A 678 -10.51 -46.70 -8.51
C ALA A 678 -10.12 -47.22 -7.12
N LEU A 679 -9.28 -46.48 -6.38
CA LEU A 679 -8.93 -46.77 -4.99
C LEU A 679 -10.09 -46.47 -4.03
N MET A 680 -10.77 -45.32 -4.22
CA MET A 680 -11.96 -44.94 -3.43
C MET A 680 -13.07 -45.99 -3.58
N SER A 681 -13.36 -46.44 -4.79
CA SER A 681 -14.41 -47.44 -5.05
C SER A 681 -14.11 -48.80 -4.43
N GLY A 682 -12.83 -49.15 -4.25
CA GLY A 682 -12.42 -50.37 -3.55
C GLY A 682 -12.87 -50.43 -2.08
N PHE A 683 -13.10 -49.29 -1.42
CA PHE A 683 -13.64 -49.25 -0.05
C PHE A 683 -15.14 -49.56 0.04
N PHE A 684 -15.87 -49.48 -1.08
CA PHE A 684 -17.32 -49.72 -1.17
C PHE A 684 -17.68 -51.12 -1.72
N LEU A 685 -16.69 -51.97 -1.97
CA LEU A 685 -16.89 -53.38 -2.31
C LEU A 685 -17.01 -54.24 -1.04
N LYS A 686 -17.64 -55.42 -1.18
CA LYS A 686 -17.74 -56.42 -0.12
C LYS A 686 -16.34 -56.96 0.26
N PRO A 687 -16.12 -57.43 1.51
CA PRO A 687 -14.81 -57.92 1.96
C PRO A 687 -14.25 -59.12 1.16
N ASP A 688 -15.10 -59.84 0.43
CA ASP A 688 -14.84 -61.03 -0.37
C ASP A 688 -14.93 -60.79 -1.89
N ALA A 689 -15.00 -59.52 -2.33
CA ALA A 689 -15.22 -59.15 -3.72
C ALA A 689 -14.17 -59.73 -4.69
N THR A 690 -14.67 -60.30 -5.78
CA THR A 690 -13.88 -60.88 -6.86
C THR A 690 -13.47 -59.83 -7.91
N PHE A 691 -12.66 -60.24 -8.89
CA PHE A 691 -12.35 -59.39 -10.05
C PHE A 691 -13.59 -59.07 -10.90
N ASP A 692 -14.56 -59.99 -10.96
CA ASP A 692 -15.80 -59.78 -11.70
C ASP A 692 -16.71 -58.77 -10.97
N ASP A 693 -16.75 -58.79 -9.62
CA ASP A 693 -17.43 -57.75 -8.82
C ASP A 693 -16.79 -56.37 -9.00
N TYR A 694 -15.46 -56.32 -9.14
CA TYR A 694 -14.74 -55.08 -9.45
C TYR A 694 -15.17 -54.53 -10.82
N ILE A 695 -15.27 -55.39 -11.84
CA ILE A 695 -15.75 -54.98 -13.17
C ILE A 695 -17.22 -54.55 -13.11
N ALA A 696 -18.09 -55.33 -12.48
CA ALA A 696 -19.53 -55.07 -12.42
C ALA A 696 -19.86 -53.76 -11.70
N ASN A 697 -19.18 -53.45 -10.60
CA ASN A 697 -19.59 -52.38 -9.68
C ASN A 697 -18.72 -51.11 -9.83
N VAL A 698 -17.43 -51.21 -10.17
CA VAL A 698 -16.54 -50.05 -10.30
C VAL A 698 -16.59 -49.41 -11.69
N VAL A 699 -16.74 -50.22 -12.76
CA VAL A 699 -16.76 -49.68 -14.13
C VAL A 699 -17.96 -48.78 -14.42
N PRO A 700 -19.20 -49.04 -13.94
CA PRO A 700 -20.31 -48.11 -14.12
C PRO A 700 -20.12 -46.79 -13.36
N LEU A 701 -19.63 -46.83 -12.12
CA LEU A 701 -19.24 -45.64 -11.34
C LEU A 701 -18.22 -44.79 -12.10
N PHE A 702 -17.19 -45.44 -12.66
CA PHE A 702 -16.15 -44.80 -13.48
C PHE A 702 -16.72 -44.20 -14.77
N GLY A 703 -17.59 -44.92 -15.47
CA GLY A 703 -18.31 -44.44 -16.65
C GLY A 703 -19.20 -43.23 -16.35
N GLY A 704 -19.82 -43.19 -15.16
CA GLY A 704 -20.59 -42.05 -14.66
C GLY A 704 -19.74 -40.79 -14.52
N PHE A 705 -18.62 -40.87 -13.80
CA PHE A 705 -17.69 -39.74 -13.67
C PHE A 705 -17.14 -39.29 -15.04
N LEU A 706 -16.71 -40.22 -15.89
CA LEU A 706 -16.27 -39.90 -17.25
C LEU A 706 -17.33 -39.16 -18.06
N SER A 707 -18.59 -39.56 -17.94
CA SER A 707 -19.72 -38.93 -18.64
C SER A 707 -19.94 -37.49 -18.16
N ILE A 708 -19.95 -37.26 -16.84
CA ILE A 708 -20.12 -35.92 -16.25
C ILE A 708 -18.97 -34.99 -16.64
N LEU A 709 -17.72 -35.46 -16.53
CA LEU A 709 -16.52 -34.70 -16.87
C LEU A 709 -16.42 -34.43 -18.38
N GLY A 710 -16.73 -35.43 -19.22
CA GLY A 710 -16.69 -35.33 -20.67
C GLY A 710 -17.75 -34.37 -21.23
N VAL A 711 -19.01 -34.51 -20.82
CA VAL A 711 -20.10 -33.64 -21.28
C VAL A 711 -19.85 -32.19 -20.86
N SER A 712 -19.43 -31.95 -19.61
CA SER A 712 -19.17 -30.59 -19.12
C SER A 712 -17.96 -29.91 -19.78
N GLU A 713 -16.92 -30.68 -20.11
CA GLU A 713 -15.76 -30.15 -20.84
C GLU A 713 -16.04 -29.92 -22.33
N ILE A 714 -16.93 -30.70 -22.96
CA ILE A 714 -17.43 -30.40 -24.31
C ILE A 714 -18.27 -29.11 -24.28
N ALA A 715 -19.23 -29.01 -23.36
CA ALA A 715 -20.13 -27.86 -23.25
C ALA A 715 -19.38 -26.54 -23.03
N THR A 716 -18.38 -26.53 -22.13
CA THR A 716 -17.59 -25.32 -21.86
C THR A 716 -16.63 -24.98 -23.01
N ARG A 717 -16.00 -25.96 -23.69
CA ARG A 717 -15.16 -25.70 -24.86
C ARG A 717 -15.95 -25.17 -26.05
N VAL A 718 -17.16 -25.70 -26.30
CA VAL A 718 -18.06 -25.18 -27.35
C VAL A 718 -18.49 -23.74 -27.02
N THR A 719 -18.82 -23.45 -25.77
CA THR A 719 -19.20 -22.08 -25.35
C THR A 719 -18.02 -21.10 -25.39
N ALA A 720 -16.83 -21.52 -24.99
CA ALA A 720 -15.62 -20.71 -25.11
C ALA A 720 -15.29 -20.41 -26.59
N ALA A 721 -15.38 -21.41 -27.47
CA ALA A 721 -15.19 -21.24 -28.91
C ALA A 721 -16.20 -20.26 -29.54
N ARG A 722 -17.47 -20.28 -29.11
CA ARG A 722 -18.49 -19.29 -29.54
C ARG A 722 -18.15 -17.85 -29.15
N HIS A 723 -17.48 -17.67 -27.99
CA HIS A 723 -16.98 -16.38 -27.52
C HIS A 723 -15.55 -16.05 -28.03
N GLY A 724 -14.95 -16.90 -28.87
CA GLY A 724 -13.58 -16.71 -29.38
C GLY A 724 -12.47 -16.93 -28.35
N VAL A 725 -12.78 -17.54 -27.20
CA VAL A 725 -11.88 -17.72 -26.06
C VAL A 725 -11.15 -19.06 -26.15
N LYS A 726 -9.82 -19.03 -25.99
CA LYS A 726 -8.96 -20.22 -25.93
C LYS A 726 -8.87 -20.74 -24.48
N LEU A 727 -9.04 -22.04 -24.31
CA LEU A 727 -8.89 -22.74 -23.03
C LEU A 727 -7.64 -23.63 -23.06
N SER A 728 -6.95 -23.69 -21.93
CA SER A 728 -5.85 -24.64 -21.69
C SER A 728 -6.31 -26.11 -21.82
N PRO A 729 -5.36 -27.08 -21.79
CA PRO A 729 -5.69 -28.46 -21.45
C PRO A 729 -6.47 -28.54 -20.13
N SER A 730 -7.25 -29.61 -19.99
CA SER A 730 -8.15 -29.84 -18.87
C SER A 730 -7.40 -30.56 -17.76
N PHE A 731 -7.17 -29.90 -16.64
CA PHE A 731 -6.48 -30.48 -15.49
C PHE A 731 -7.50 -31.04 -14.51
N LEU A 732 -7.54 -32.36 -14.36
CA LEU A 732 -8.31 -33.03 -13.31
C LEU A 732 -7.53 -32.97 -12.00
N VAL A 733 -8.20 -32.63 -10.89
CA VAL A 733 -7.54 -32.64 -9.58
C VAL A 733 -7.97 -33.88 -8.80
N PRO A 734 -7.03 -34.78 -8.45
CA PRO A 734 -7.33 -36.01 -7.73
C PRO A 734 -7.77 -35.74 -6.29
N SER A 735 -8.64 -36.60 -5.76
CA SER A 735 -9.12 -36.55 -4.39
C SER A 735 -9.14 -37.96 -3.81
N ASN A 736 -8.48 -38.16 -2.68
CA ASN A 736 -8.53 -39.44 -1.97
C ASN A 736 -9.89 -39.69 -1.29
N TRP A 737 -10.75 -38.67 -1.20
CA TRP A 737 -12.06 -38.76 -0.54
C TRP A 737 -13.24 -38.77 -1.53
N THR A 738 -13.17 -37.97 -2.59
CA THR A 738 -14.26 -37.82 -3.58
C THR A 738 -13.88 -38.34 -4.97
N GLY A 739 -12.74 -39.01 -5.10
CA GLY A 739 -12.13 -39.40 -6.37
C GLY A 739 -11.52 -38.23 -7.14
N CYS A 740 -12.30 -37.17 -7.34
CA CYS A 740 -11.92 -35.93 -8.04
C CYS A 740 -12.44 -34.68 -7.28
N LEU A 741 -11.67 -33.58 -7.29
CA LEU A 741 -12.12 -32.25 -6.86
C LEU A 741 -12.68 -31.40 -8.02
N GLY A 742 -12.55 -31.85 -9.27
CA GLY A 742 -13.09 -31.21 -10.46
C GLY A 742 -12.08 -30.97 -11.58
N VAL A 743 -12.52 -30.21 -12.59
CA VAL A 743 -11.76 -29.86 -13.80
C VAL A 743 -11.29 -28.41 -13.72
N MET A 744 -10.09 -28.14 -14.25
CA MET A 744 -9.49 -26.80 -14.25
C MET A 744 -8.97 -26.45 -15.63
N ASN A 745 -9.29 -25.24 -16.09
CA ASN A 745 -8.72 -24.65 -17.29
C ASN A 745 -8.45 -23.16 -17.06
N ASN A 746 -7.30 -22.72 -17.56
CA ASN A 746 -6.96 -21.31 -17.69
C ASN A 746 -7.48 -20.76 -19.01
N TYR A 747 -7.81 -19.47 -19.02
CA TYR A 747 -8.00 -18.73 -20.26
C TYR A 747 -6.62 -18.41 -20.86
N GLU A 748 -6.37 -18.88 -22.09
CA GLU A 748 -5.13 -18.61 -22.84
C GLU A 748 -5.32 -17.49 -23.88
N SER A 749 -6.38 -16.69 -23.70
CA SER A 749 -6.67 -15.50 -24.50
C SER A 749 -7.54 -14.54 -23.69
N LEU A 750 -7.56 -13.27 -24.09
CA LEU A 750 -8.46 -12.26 -23.53
C LEU A 750 -9.94 -12.66 -23.60
N LEU A 751 -10.69 -12.30 -22.56
CA LEU A 751 -12.15 -12.38 -22.53
C LEU A 751 -12.75 -11.16 -23.22
N PRO A 752 -13.72 -11.32 -24.14
CA PRO A 752 -14.29 -10.19 -24.88
C PRO A 752 -15.18 -9.28 -24.00
N ASN A 753 -15.96 -9.86 -23.10
CA ASN A 753 -16.94 -9.14 -22.27
C ASN A 753 -17.34 -9.96 -21.02
N LYS A 754 -18.03 -9.33 -20.08
CA LYS A 754 -18.59 -9.99 -18.88
C LYS A 754 -19.54 -11.17 -19.18
N LYS A 755 -20.19 -11.21 -20.37
CA LYS A 755 -21.07 -12.33 -20.75
C LYS A 755 -20.26 -13.59 -21.03
N ALA A 756 -19.07 -13.48 -21.66
CA ALA A 756 -18.16 -14.62 -21.82
C ALA A 756 -17.63 -15.15 -20.48
N LEU A 757 -17.28 -14.24 -19.54
CA LEU A 757 -16.86 -14.57 -18.18
C LEU A 757 -17.97 -15.30 -17.38
N PHE A 758 -19.24 -15.12 -17.73
CA PHE A 758 -20.39 -15.80 -17.14
C PHE A 758 -20.79 -17.09 -17.88
N ASP A 759 -20.94 -17.04 -19.20
CA ASP A 759 -21.49 -18.13 -20.00
C ASP A 759 -20.59 -19.38 -20.01
N ILE A 760 -19.26 -19.20 -20.01
CA ILE A 760 -18.28 -20.31 -20.06
C ILE A 760 -18.31 -21.16 -18.76
N PRO A 761 -18.22 -20.58 -17.54
CA PRO A 761 -18.36 -21.34 -16.29
C PRO A 761 -19.78 -21.89 -16.08
N VAL A 762 -20.82 -21.17 -16.50
CA VAL A 762 -22.21 -21.65 -16.44
C VAL A 762 -22.42 -22.86 -17.36
N ALA A 763 -21.88 -22.84 -18.59
CA ALA A 763 -21.97 -23.99 -19.49
C ALA A 763 -21.33 -25.26 -18.91
N ARG A 764 -20.20 -25.14 -18.21
CA ARG A 764 -19.56 -26.26 -17.48
C ARG A 764 -20.45 -26.77 -16.36
N THR A 765 -20.84 -25.88 -15.44
CA THR A 765 -21.54 -26.27 -14.21
C THR A 765 -22.97 -26.75 -14.47
N ALA A 766 -23.74 -26.05 -15.31
CA ALA A 766 -25.12 -26.45 -15.62
C ALA A 766 -25.19 -27.80 -16.36
N SER A 767 -24.27 -28.07 -17.28
CA SER A 767 -24.22 -29.37 -17.97
C SER A 767 -23.70 -30.49 -17.07
N ALA A 768 -22.77 -30.21 -16.15
CA ALA A 768 -22.34 -31.16 -15.13
C ALA A 768 -23.50 -31.54 -14.19
N TYR A 769 -24.26 -30.56 -13.68
CA TYR A 769 -25.46 -30.82 -12.88
C TYR A 769 -26.51 -31.61 -13.65
N LEU A 770 -26.85 -31.20 -14.87
CA LEU A 770 -27.86 -31.88 -15.68
C LEU A 770 -27.46 -33.33 -15.98
N THR A 771 -26.21 -33.57 -16.34
CA THR A 771 -25.69 -34.94 -16.56
C THR A 771 -25.72 -35.76 -15.28
N SER A 772 -25.29 -35.18 -14.16
CA SER A 772 -25.29 -35.84 -12.85
C SER A 772 -26.70 -36.23 -12.39
N LEU A 773 -27.67 -35.32 -12.57
CA LEU A 773 -29.08 -35.56 -12.25
C LEU A 773 -29.71 -36.62 -13.17
N LEU A 774 -29.41 -36.57 -14.47
CA LEU A 774 -29.92 -37.55 -15.44
C LEU A 774 -29.36 -38.95 -15.19
N LEU A 775 -28.08 -39.07 -14.84
CA LEU A 775 -27.47 -40.35 -14.47
C LEU A 775 -28.09 -40.92 -13.19
N ALA A 776 -28.27 -40.09 -12.16
CA ALA A 776 -28.94 -40.51 -10.93
C ALA A 776 -30.39 -40.95 -11.15
N ALA A 777 -31.18 -40.14 -11.87
CA ALA A 777 -32.57 -40.47 -12.16
C ALA A 777 -32.69 -41.73 -13.04
N ALA A 778 -31.85 -41.88 -14.07
CA ALA A 778 -31.87 -43.06 -14.95
C ALA A 778 -31.49 -44.34 -14.19
N ALA A 779 -30.51 -44.27 -13.29
CA ALA A 779 -30.12 -45.38 -12.42
C ALA A 779 -31.28 -45.83 -11.52
N PHE A 780 -31.88 -44.91 -10.74
CA PHE A 780 -33.01 -45.23 -9.86
C PHE A 780 -34.24 -45.77 -10.63
N ILE A 781 -34.50 -45.26 -11.84
CA ILE A 781 -35.59 -45.77 -12.69
C ILE A 781 -35.26 -47.18 -13.25
N SER A 782 -34.00 -47.45 -13.58
CA SER A 782 -33.57 -48.74 -14.14
C SER A 782 -33.49 -49.85 -13.09
N ASP A 783 -33.10 -49.53 -11.86
CA ASP A 783 -33.05 -50.47 -10.72
C ASP A 783 -34.45 -50.70 -10.10
N GLY A 784 -35.37 -49.72 -10.26
CA GLY A 784 -36.69 -49.75 -9.62
C GLY A 784 -36.62 -49.61 -8.09
N SER A 785 -35.45 -49.25 -7.57
CA SER A 785 -35.07 -49.19 -6.15
C SER A 785 -33.97 -48.13 -5.97
N PHE A 786 -33.65 -47.81 -4.72
CA PHE A 786 -32.52 -46.95 -4.37
C PHE A 786 -31.22 -47.75 -4.12
N ASN A 787 -31.30 -49.08 -4.08
CA ASN A 787 -30.27 -49.94 -3.52
C ASN A 787 -29.23 -50.47 -4.51
N GLY A 788 -29.44 -50.40 -5.84
CA GLY A 788 -28.50 -50.92 -6.84
C GLY A 788 -28.57 -52.43 -7.11
N GLY A 789 -29.67 -53.07 -6.73
CA GLY A 789 -29.94 -54.48 -7.01
C GLY A 789 -28.78 -55.44 -6.65
N ASP A 790 -28.46 -56.33 -7.58
CA ASP A 790 -27.37 -57.32 -7.42
C ASP A 790 -25.96 -56.70 -7.49
N ASN A 791 -25.81 -55.48 -8.05
CA ASN A 791 -24.54 -54.81 -8.36
C ASN A 791 -24.28 -53.57 -7.47
N ALA A 792 -24.81 -53.58 -6.24
CA ALA A 792 -24.75 -52.46 -5.33
C ALA A 792 -23.33 -52.13 -4.81
N LEU A 793 -23.01 -50.84 -4.71
CA LEU A 793 -21.90 -50.35 -3.88
C LEU A 793 -22.36 -50.18 -2.43
N TYR A 794 -21.53 -50.57 -1.47
CA TYR A 794 -21.85 -50.49 -0.04
C TYR A 794 -21.14 -49.28 0.58
N ILE A 795 -21.88 -48.18 0.72
CA ILE A 795 -21.35 -46.94 1.29
C ILE A 795 -21.30 -47.07 2.81
N ARG A 796 -20.09 -47.03 3.37
CA ARG A 796 -19.85 -47.13 4.81
C ARG A 796 -20.13 -45.79 5.51
N PRO A 797 -20.66 -45.78 6.75
CA PRO A 797 -20.92 -44.54 7.51
C PRO A 797 -19.72 -43.58 7.58
N GLN A 798 -18.50 -44.13 7.70
CA GLN A 798 -17.26 -43.35 7.84
C GLN A 798 -16.97 -42.42 6.65
N PHE A 799 -17.60 -42.63 5.50
CA PHE A 799 -17.50 -41.72 4.35
C PHE A 799 -18.10 -40.33 4.65
N PHE A 800 -19.10 -40.27 5.52
CA PHE A 800 -19.83 -39.05 5.88
C PHE A 800 -19.33 -38.40 7.19
N ASP A 801 -18.53 -39.11 7.99
CA ASP A 801 -18.03 -38.65 9.29
C ASP A 801 -17.39 -37.26 9.19
N ASN A 802 -17.88 -36.33 10.03
CA ASN A 802 -17.47 -34.93 10.10
C ASN A 802 -17.47 -34.15 8.76
N ASN A 803 -18.15 -34.62 7.71
CA ASN A 803 -18.14 -33.97 6.39
C ASN A 803 -19.50 -33.38 6.00
N PRO A 804 -19.85 -32.15 6.48
CA PRO A 804 -21.16 -31.54 6.23
C PRO A 804 -21.45 -31.30 4.74
N LEU A 805 -20.42 -31.11 3.92
CA LEU A 805 -20.55 -30.92 2.46
C LEU A 805 -21.06 -32.17 1.71
N LEU A 806 -21.11 -33.34 2.36
CA LEU A 806 -21.67 -34.59 1.81
C LEU A 806 -23.11 -34.88 2.31
N SER A 807 -23.68 -34.00 3.14
CA SER A 807 -25.03 -34.13 3.71
C SER A 807 -26.13 -34.34 2.67
N PHE A 808 -26.00 -33.81 1.45
CA PHE A 808 -26.95 -34.07 0.36
C PHE A 808 -26.95 -35.51 -0.11
N VAL A 809 -25.76 -36.11 -0.28
CA VAL A 809 -25.65 -37.50 -0.70
C VAL A 809 -26.21 -38.40 0.40
N GLN A 810 -25.94 -38.10 1.67
CA GLN A 810 -26.55 -38.77 2.81
C GLN A 810 -28.08 -38.62 2.83
N PHE A 811 -28.61 -37.43 2.59
CA PHE A 811 -30.06 -37.18 2.59
C PHE A 811 -30.79 -37.95 1.49
N VAL A 812 -30.22 -38.04 0.29
CA VAL A 812 -30.84 -38.74 -0.85
C VAL A 812 -30.67 -40.27 -0.76
N VAL A 813 -29.55 -40.77 -0.22
CA VAL A 813 -29.33 -42.20 0.06
C VAL A 813 -30.15 -42.66 1.28
N GLY A 814 -30.53 -41.74 2.16
CA GLY A 814 -31.39 -41.96 3.32
C GLY A 814 -30.62 -41.95 4.65
N PRO A 815 -31.27 -41.57 5.76
CA PRO A 815 -30.67 -41.68 7.08
C PRO A 815 -30.47 -43.15 7.45
N TYR A 816 -29.40 -43.43 8.21
CA TYR A 816 -29.00 -44.80 8.56
C TYR A 816 -29.99 -45.53 9.50
N ALA A 817 -30.96 -44.80 10.06
CA ALA A 817 -32.13 -45.31 10.77
C ALA A 817 -33.30 -44.32 10.63
N ASP A 818 -34.54 -44.78 10.84
CA ASP A 818 -35.71 -43.92 10.98
C ASP A 818 -35.81 -43.24 12.36
N ASP A 819 -36.80 -42.36 12.56
CA ASP A 819 -37.07 -41.66 13.83
C ASP A 819 -37.33 -42.60 15.04
N LEU A 820 -37.48 -43.91 14.81
CA LEU A 820 -37.72 -44.95 15.80
C LEU A 820 -36.47 -45.81 16.07
N GLY A 821 -35.36 -45.54 15.40
CA GLY A 821 -34.10 -46.28 15.55
C GLY A 821 -34.05 -47.60 14.77
N ASN A 822 -34.97 -47.84 13.83
CA ASN A 822 -34.90 -49.02 12.97
C ASN A 822 -33.86 -48.79 11.88
N VAL A 823 -32.85 -49.66 11.82
CA VAL A 823 -31.95 -49.76 10.67
C VAL A 823 -32.78 -50.08 9.41
N LEU A 824 -32.51 -49.38 8.31
CA LEU A 824 -33.21 -49.58 7.03
C LEU A 824 -33.25 -51.07 6.63
N PRO A 825 -34.32 -51.55 5.95
CA PRO A 825 -34.48 -52.98 5.59
C PRO A 825 -33.36 -53.59 4.71
N ASN A 826 -32.40 -52.79 4.26
CA ASN A 826 -31.36 -53.17 3.30
C ASN A 826 -29.94 -52.76 3.73
N ALA A 827 -29.76 -52.05 4.85
CA ALA A 827 -28.42 -51.72 5.33
C ALA A 827 -27.78 -52.97 5.96
N VAL A 828 -26.62 -53.40 5.42
CA VAL A 828 -25.97 -54.64 5.85
C VAL A 828 -24.98 -54.32 6.96
N GLU A 829 -25.22 -54.90 8.14
CA GLU A 829 -24.39 -54.70 9.34
C GLU A 829 -22.91 -55.03 9.05
N GLY A 830 -22.02 -54.12 9.43
CA GLY A 830 -20.58 -54.22 9.14
C GLY A 830 -20.14 -53.95 7.69
N VAL A 831 -21.07 -53.79 6.74
CA VAL A 831 -20.75 -53.61 5.30
C VAL A 831 -21.15 -52.23 4.77
N GLY A 832 -22.37 -51.75 5.04
CA GLY A 832 -22.82 -50.40 4.65
C GLY A 832 -24.20 -50.34 3.99
N VAL A 833 -24.55 -49.18 3.45
CA VAL A 833 -25.81 -48.96 2.72
C VAL A 833 -25.59 -49.28 1.22
N PRO A 834 -26.37 -50.19 0.63
CA PRO A 834 -26.28 -50.50 -0.80
C PRO A 834 -26.86 -49.34 -1.63
N VAL A 835 -26.14 -48.93 -2.68
CA VAL A 835 -26.54 -47.87 -3.63
C VAL A 835 -26.07 -48.26 -5.03
N ASP A 836 -26.87 -47.93 -6.05
CA ASP A 836 -26.46 -48.10 -7.45
C ASP A 836 -25.17 -47.30 -7.79
N PRO A 837 -24.17 -47.92 -8.45
CA PRO A 837 -22.89 -47.26 -8.73
C PRO A 837 -23.01 -45.99 -9.60
N LEU A 838 -23.95 -45.96 -10.55
CA LEU A 838 -24.19 -44.84 -11.45
C LEU A 838 -25.01 -43.74 -10.76
N ALA A 839 -25.94 -44.12 -9.89
CA ALA A 839 -26.64 -43.18 -9.00
C ALA A 839 -25.66 -42.47 -8.07
N PHE A 840 -24.75 -43.22 -7.43
CA PHE A 840 -23.73 -42.63 -6.57
C PHE A 840 -22.77 -41.71 -7.35
N ALA A 841 -22.40 -42.06 -8.59
CA ALA A 841 -21.64 -41.18 -9.48
C ALA A 841 -22.36 -39.84 -9.72
N GLY A 842 -23.67 -39.87 -9.97
CA GLY A 842 -24.50 -38.69 -10.14
C GLY A 842 -24.62 -37.84 -8.86
N LEU A 843 -24.91 -38.46 -7.71
CA LEU A 843 -25.02 -37.76 -6.43
C LEU A 843 -23.71 -37.07 -6.03
N LEU A 844 -22.57 -37.77 -6.14
CA LEU A 844 -21.26 -37.18 -5.83
C LEU A 844 -20.86 -36.13 -6.88
N GLY A 845 -21.23 -36.33 -8.16
CA GLY A 845 -21.04 -35.37 -9.23
C GLY A 845 -21.72 -34.02 -8.98
N MET A 846 -22.93 -34.02 -8.41
CA MET A 846 -23.61 -32.79 -8.00
C MET A 846 -22.87 -32.06 -6.86
N VAL A 847 -22.35 -32.78 -5.86
CA VAL A 847 -21.53 -32.17 -4.80
C VAL A 847 -20.22 -31.58 -5.36
N VAL A 848 -19.47 -32.33 -6.15
CA VAL A 848 -18.21 -31.83 -6.76
C VAL A 848 -18.47 -30.62 -7.67
N THR A 849 -19.60 -30.61 -8.39
CA THR A 849 -20.03 -29.43 -9.18
C THR A 849 -20.37 -28.24 -8.29
N SER A 850 -21.04 -28.46 -7.15
CA SER A 850 -21.35 -27.41 -6.16
C SER A 850 -20.09 -26.78 -5.59
N LEU A 851 -19.08 -27.59 -5.25
CA LEU A 851 -17.82 -27.11 -4.69
C LEU A 851 -17.02 -26.26 -5.70
N ASN A 852 -17.10 -26.57 -7.00
CA ASN A 852 -16.55 -25.71 -8.07
C ASN A 852 -17.41 -24.47 -8.37
N LEU A 853 -18.65 -24.42 -7.89
CA LEU A 853 -19.58 -23.30 -8.00
C LEU A 853 -19.56 -22.38 -6.77
N LEU A 854 -18.72 -22.68 -5.76
CA LEU A 854 -18.44 -21.75 -4.67
C LEU A 854 -17.81 -20.44 -5.19
N PRO A 855 -18.20 -19.26 -4.67
CA PRO A 855 -17.77 -17.96 -5.18
C PRO A 855 -16.37 -17.59 -4.69
N CYS A 856 -15.35 -18.37 -5.08
CA CYS A 856 -13.99 -18.25 -4.59
C CYS A 856 -12.91 -18.34 -5.68
N GLY A 857 -12.01 -17.35 -5.71
CA GLY A 857 -10.86 -17.27 -6.61
C GLY A 857 -11.22 -17.50 -8.07
N ARG A 858 -10.38 -18.26 -8.77
CA ARG A 858 -10.61 -18.67 -10.17
C ARG A 858 -11.49 -19.92 -10.34
N LEU A 859 -12.33 -20.26 -9.36
CA LEU A 859 -13.36 -21.30 -9.55
C LEU A 859 -14.46 -20.82 -10.52
N GLU A 860 -15.30 -21.73 -10.99
CA GLU A 860 -16.41 -21.37 -11.89
C GLU A 860 -17.38 -20.41 -11.18
N GLY A 861 -17.67 -20.66 -9.90
CA GLY A 861 -18.44 -19.74 -9.05
C GLY A 861 -17.77 -18.39 -8.82
N GLY A 862 -16.44 -18.36 -8.69
CA GLY A 862 -15.68 -17.11 -8.56
C GLY A 862 -15.74 -16.25 -9.83
N ARG A 863 -15.61 -16.87 -11.01
CA ARG A 863 -15.80 -16.22 -12.32
C ARG A 863 -17.22 -15.68 -12.50
N ILE A 864 -18.23 -16.48 -12.13
CA ILE A 864 -19.65 -16.07 -12.13
C ILE A 864 -19.87 -14.86 -11.21
N ALA A 865 -19.34 -14.90 -9.98
CA ALA A 865 -19.45 -13.80 -9.03
C ALA A 865 -18.74 -12.52 -9.52
N GLN A 866 -17.56 -12.65 -10.14
CA GLN A 866 -16.83 -11.52 -10.76
C GLN A 866 -17.62 -10.90 -11.91
N ALA A 867 -18.28 -11.70 -12.74
CA ALA A 867 -19.15 -11.20 -13.82
C ALA A 867 -20.40 -10.47 -13.27
N MET A 868 -21.09 -11.05 -12.28
CA MET A 868 -22.34 -10.53 -11.73
C MET A 868 -22.16 -9.29 -10.84
N PHE A 869 -21.21 -9.32 -9.91
CA PHE A 869 -21.09 -8.32 -8.84
C PHE A 869 -19.86 -7.40 -9.00
N GLY A 870 -18.98 -7.72 -9.95
CA GLY A 870 -17.72 -7.02 -10.13
C GLY A 870 -16.62 -7.46 -9.15
N ARG A 871 -15.42 -6.98 -9.42
CA ARG A 871 -14.14 -7.46 -8.87
C ARG A 871 -14.07 -7.35 -7.34
N SER A 872 -14.25 -6.14 -6.80
CA SER A 872 -14.20 -5.90 -5.34
C SER A 872 -15.20 -6.74 -4.54
N THR A 873 -16.43 -6.94 -5.02
CA THR A 873 -17.41 -7.78 -4.33
C THR A 873 -17.05 -9.26 -4.44
N ALA A 874 -16.59 -9.73 -5.61
CA ALA A 874 -16.13 -11.10 -5.79
C ALA A 874 -14.90 -11.44 -4.92
N ALA A 875 -13.97 -10.50 -4.72
CA ALA A 875 -12.85 -10.67 -3.80
C ALA A 875 -13.31 -10.83 -2.34
N ILE A 876 -14.31 -10.04 -1.90
CA ILE A 876 -14.90 -10.18 -0.56
C ILE A 876 -15.61 -11.54 -0.41
N LEU A 877 -16.44 -11.92 -1.39
CA LEU A 877 -17.10 -13.24 -1.40
C LEU A 877 -16.09 -14.40 -1.37
N SER A 878 -14.99 -14.27 -2.12
CA SER A 878 -13.91 -15.24 -2.14
C SER A 878 -13.23 -15.36 -0.79
N PHE A 879 -12.89 -14.25 -0.14
CA PHE A 879 -12.30 -14.25 1.19
C PHE A 879 -13.24 -14.87 2.23
N THR A 880 -14.51 -14.46 2.24
CA THR A 880 -15.52 -15.01 3.16
C THR A 880 -15.72 -16.51 2.95
N THR A 881 -15.78 -16.97 1.69
CA THR A 881 -15.93 -18.40 1.37
C THR A 881 -14.73 -19.23 1.81
N SER A 882 -13.50 -18.74 1.55
CA SER A 882 -12.28 -19.40 2.04
C SER A 882 -12.23 -19.47 3.56
N LEU A 883 -12.64 -18.39 4.25
CA LEU A 883 -12.69 -18.34 5.71
C LEU A 883 -13.71 -19.34 6.27
N LEU A 884 -14.90 -19.45 5.68
CA LEU A 884 -15.93 -20.42 6.08
C LEU A 884 -15.47 -21.87 5.85
N LEU A 885 -14.81 -22.17 4.72
CA LEU A 885 -14.20 -23.47 4.47
C LEU A 885 -13.08 -23.77 5.49
N GLY A 886 -12.27 -22.78 5.85
CA GLY A 886 -11.25 -22.90 6.89
C GLY A 886 -11.85 -23.22 8.27
N ILE A 887 -12.93 -22.53 8.66
CA ILE A 887 -13.67 -22.79 9.91
C ILE A 887 -14.29 -24.20 9.90
N GLY A 888 -14.87 -24.65 8.78
CA GLY A 888 -15.35 -26.04 8.62
C GLY A 888 -14.22 -27.07 8.66
N GLY A 889 -13.02 -26.72 8.20
CA GLY A 889 -11.82 -27.54 8.38
C GLY A 889 -11.42 -27.67 9.86
N LEU A 890 -11.50 -26.58 10.63
CA LEU A 890 -11.23 -26.59 12.07
C LEU A 890 -12.28 -27.37 12.88
N SER A 891 -13.51 -27.53 12.37
CA SER A 891 -14.51 -28.43 12.99
C SER A 891 -14.32 -29.91 12.66
N GLY A 892 -13.18 -30.29 12.08
CA GLY A 892 -12.82 -31.68 11.79
C GLY A 892 -13.22 -32.19 10.40
N SER A 893 -13.77 -31.34 9.52
CA SER A 893 -14.08 -31.78 8.15
C SER A 893 -12.83 -31.82 7.28
N VAL A 894 -12.42 -33.03 6.90
CA VAL A 894 -11.33 -33.29 5.95
C VAL A 894 -11.66 -32.65 4.59
N LEU A 895 -12.92 -32.71 4.15
CA LEU A 895 -13.33 -32.15 2.86
C LEU A 895 -13.34 -30.61 2.87
N CYS A 896 -13.82 -29.97 3.94
CA CYS A 896 -13.71 -28.50 4.09
C CYS A 896 -12.25 -28.04 4.18
N LEU A 897 -11.40 -28.76 4.92
CA LEU A 897 -9.97 -28.45 5.04
C LEU A 897 -9.26 -28.58 3.68
N ALA A 898 -9.48 -29.69 2.97
CA ALA A 898 -8.91 -29.91 1.65
C ALA A 898 -9.34 -28.82 0.65
N TRP A 899 -10.62 -28.46 0.63
CA TRP A 899 -11.12 -27.38 -0.22
C TRP A 899 -10.65 -25.99 0.21
N GLY A 900 -10.55 -25.70 1.50
CA GLY A 900 -10.04 -24.43 2.01
C GLY A 900 -8.57 -24.22 1.64
N LEU A 901 -7.73 -25.25 1.81
CA LEU A 901 -6.34 -25.25 1.37
C LEU A 901 -6.24 -25.14 -0.16
N PHE A 902 -7.02 -25.94 -0.89
CA PHE A 902 -7.03 -25.92 -2.35
C PHE A 902 -7.43 -24.54 -2.90
N ALA A 903 -8.52 -23.95 -2.40
CA ALA A 903 -8.99 -22.63 -2.79
C ALA A 903 -7.97 -21.52 -2.47
N THR A 904 -7.33 -21.59 -1.30
CA THR A 904 -6.36 -20.58 -0.84
C THR A 904 -5.05 -20.64 -1.62
N PHE A 905 -4.48 -21.83 -1.83
CA PHE A 905 -3.14 -21.99 -2.40
C PHE A 905 -3.11 -22.19 -3.92
N PHE A 906 -4.14 -22.79 -4.52
CA PHE A 906 -4.11 -23.19 -5.94
C PHE A 906 -5.08 -22.42 -6.85
N ARG A 907 -6.13 -21.79 -6.32
CA ARG A 907 -7.10 -20.98 -7.11
C ARG A 907 -6.95 -19.46 -6.92
N GLY A 908 -5.86 -19.02 -6.29
CA GLY A 908 -5.66 -17.66 -5.80
C GLY A 908 -5.85 -16.54 -6.83
N GLY A 909 -6.28 -15.38 -6.32
CA GLY A 909 -6.49 -14.16 -7.10
C GLY A 909 -7.78 -14.15 -7.93
N GLU A 910 -8.06 -13.00 -8.54
CA GLU A 910 -9.14 -12.83 -9.50
C GLU A 910 -8.75 -13.33 -10.90
N GLU A 911 -9.75 -13.44 -11.78
CA GLU A 911 -9.53 -13.67 -13.20
C GLU A 911 -9.11 -12.37 -13.91
N THR A 912 -8.44 -12.48 -15.06
CA THR A 912 -8.07 -11.33 -15.90
C THR A 912 -9.32 -10.52 -16.35
N PRO A 913 -9.23 -9.18 -16.45
CA PRO A 913 -10.38 -8.35 -16.82
C PRO A 913 -10.83 -8.63 -18.26
N ALA A 914 -12.15 -8.64 -18.46
CA ALA A 914 -12.72 -8.67 -19.79
C ALA A 914 -12.51 -7.32 -20.51
N LYS A 915 -12.38 -7.34 -21.85
CA LYS A 915 -12.24 -6.09 -22.64
C LYS A 915 -13.43 -5.15 -22.46
N ASP A 916 -14.62 -5.68 -22.19
CA ASP A 916 -15.78 -4.93 -21.76
C ASP A 916 -16.25 -5.35 -20.35
N GLU A 917 -16.01 -4.48 -19.38
CA GLU A 917 -16.59 -4.53 -18.04
C GLU A 917 -17.67 -3.45 -17.80
N ILE A 918 -17.97 -2.58 -18.77
CA ILE A 918 -19.03 -1.55 -18.63
C ILE A 918 -20.41 -2.16 -18.89
N THR A 919 -20.54 -3.01 -19.91
CA THR A 919 -21.84 -3.61 -20.23
C THR A 919 -22.26 -4.61 -19.15
N PRO A 920 -23.47 -4.49 -18.56
CA PRO A 920 -23.96 -5.45 -17.60
C PRO A 920 -24.22 -6.82 -18.26
N VAL A 921 -24.17 -7.88 -17.45
CA VAL A 921 -24.36 -9.26 -17.90
C VAL A 921 -25.77 -9.47 -18.47
N GLY A 922 -26.77 -8.79 -17.90
CA GLY A 922 -28.19 -8.85 -18.27
C GLY A 922 -29.02 -9.70 -17.31
N ASP A 923 -30.29 -9.34 -17.16
CA ASP A 923 -31.16 -9.84 -16.08
C ASP A 923 -31.39 -11.37 -16.14
N ASP A 924 -31.58 -11.93 -17.34
CA ASP A 924 -31.75 -13.39 -17.53
C ASP A 924 -30.56 -14.18 -16.97
N ARG A 925 -29.34 -13.70 -17.24
CA ARG A 925 -28.09 -14.32 -16.76
C ARG A 925 -27.94 -14.09 -15.26
N PHE A 926 -28.29 -12.92 -14.76
CA PHE A 926 -28.26 -12.64 -13.33
C PHE A 926 -29.21 -13.59 -12.56
N ALA A 927 -30.41 -13.83 -13.09
CA ALA A 927 -31.35 -14.82 -12.58
C ALA A 927 -30.79 -16.25 -12.63
N TRP A 928 -30.17 -16.66 -13.73
CA TRP A 928 -29.48 -17.96 -13.82
C TRP A 928 -28.35 -18.10 -12.79
N GLY A 929 -27.59 -17.04 -12.53
CA GLY A 929 -26.55 -17.02 -11.50
C GLY A 929 -27.12 -17.21 -10.08
N ILE A 930 -28.27 -16.59 -9.79
CA ILE A 930 -29.01 -16.81 -8.54
C ILE A 930 -29.52 -18.26 -8.44
N VAL A 931 -30.12 -18.80 -9.51
CA VAL A 931 -30.61 -20.20 -9.54
C VAL A 931 -29.47 -21.18 -9.27
N LEU A 932 -28.32 -20.99 -9.91
CA LEU A 932 -27.12 -21.80 -9.67
C LEU A 932 -26.60 -21.64 -8.23
N GLY A 933 -26.59 -20.42 -7.68
CA GLY A 933 -26.25 -20.17 -6.28
C GLY A 933 -27.19 -20.88 -5.30
N LEU A 934 -28.49 -20.91 -5.58
CA LEU A 934 -29.50 -21.63 -4.79
C LEU A 934 -29.32 -23.15 -4.88
N ILE A 935 -29.06 -23.69 -6.07
CA ILE A 935 -28.75 -25.13 -6.25
C ILE A 935 -27.50 -25.49 -5.44
N CYS A 936 -26.42 -24.72 -5.57
CA CYS A 936 -25.18 -24.90 -4.80
C CYS A 936 -25.45 -24.90 -3.28
N PHE A 937 -26.23 -23.93 -2.79
CA PHE A 937 -26.60 -23.85 -1.38
C PHE A 937 -27.41 -25.08 -0.92
N LEU A 938 -28.43 -25.48 -1.68
CA LEU A 938 -29.28 -26.64 -1.37
C LEU A 938 -28.52 -27.98 -1.45
N THR A 939 -27.47 -28.08 -2.27
CA THR A 939 -26.63 -29.28 -2.39
C THR A 939 -25.51 -29.33 -1.33
N LEU A 940 -25.03 -28.21 -0.81
CA LEU A 940 -23.99 -28.18 0.23
C LEU A 940 -24.53 -28.03 1.66
N PHE A 941 -25.76 -27.53 1.83
CA PHE A 941 -26.41 -27.29 3.12
C PHE A 941 -27.88 -27.79 3.21
N PRO A 942 -28.26 -28.98 2.71
CA PRO A 942 -29.55 -29.58 3.03
C PRO A 942 -29.60 -29.92 4.53
N ASN A 943 -30.73 -29.65 5.18
CA ASN A 943 -30.83 -29.82 6.63
C ASN A 943 -32.22 -30.27 7.07
N SER A 944 -32.32 -31.48 7.65
CA SER A 944 -33.30 -31.87 8.68
C SER A 944 -33.23 -33.37 9.09
N GLY A 945 -32.05 -34.02 9.15
CA GLY A 945 -31.99 -35.41 9.65
C GLY A 945 -30.75 -36.27 9.31
N GLY A 946 -29.54 -35.70 9.27
CA GLY A 946 -28.31 -36.49 9.07
C GLY A 946 -27.71 -37.00 10.39
N THR A 947 -26.80 -37.99 10.32
CA THR A 947 -26.13 -38.61 11.48
C THR A 947 -25.08 -37.72 12.18
N PHE A 948 -25.23 -36.40 12.10
CA PHE A 948 -24.24 -35.45 12.57
C PHE A 948 -24.28 -35.31 14.10
N SER A 949 -23.12 -35.47 14.73
CA SER A 949 -22.88 -34.76 16.00
C SER A 949 -22.49 -33.33 15.66
N THR A 950 -23.35 -32.35 15.94
CA THR A 950 -22.89 -30.96 15.97
C THR A 950 -23.12 -30.37 17.36
N SER A 951 -22.11 -29.69 17.89
CA SER A 951 -22.19 -28.99 19.18
C SER A 951 -23.19 -27.81 19.18
N PHE A 952 -23.79 -27.51 18.02
CA PHE A 952 -24.70 -26.39 17.79
C PHE A 952 -26.15 -26.81 17.49
N PHE A 953 -26.37 -27.99 16.90
CA PHE A 953 -27.69 -28.53 16.56
C PHE A 953 -27.71 -30.06 16.77
N ASN A 954 -28.23 -30.46 17.94
CA ASN A 954 -28.50 -31.82 18.41
C ASN A 954 -27.34 -32.85 18.36
N GLY A 955 -27.43 -33.84 19.26
CA GLY A 955 -26.50 -34.96 19.32
C GLY A 955 -26.66 -35.92 18.14
N PRO A 956 -25.62 -36.74 17.83
CA PRO A 956 -25.73 -37.75 16.80
C PRO A 956 -26.72 -38.83 17.24
N PHE A 957 -27.61 -39.26 16.34
CA PHE A 957 -28.59 -40.32 16.62
C PHE A 957 -27.97 -41.72 16.89
N PHE A 958 -26.64 -41.84 16.79
CA PHE A 958 -25.90 -43.12 16.72
C PHE A 958 -24.90 -43.35 17.87
N ARG A 959 -24.95 -42.56 18.94
CA ARG A 959 -24.21 -42.89 20.18
C ARG A 959 -25.18 -43.37 21.25
N GLY A 960 -25.30 -44.70 21.38
CA GLY A 960 -25.56 -45.29 22.69
C GLY A 960 -24.32 -45.09 23.57
N ASP A 961 -24.52 -44.94 24.88
CA ASP A 961 -23.49 -44.47 25.83
C ASP A 961 -22.38 -45.50 26.18
N ASP A 962 -22.28 -46.62 25.45
CA ASP A 962 -21.35 -47.71 25.71
C ASP A 962 -20.39 -47.99 24.52
N PHE A 963 -19.32 -47.19 24.37
CA PHE A 963 -18.05 -47.58 23.70
C PHE A 963 -16.88 -46.63 24.02
#